data_AF-A0A1Q3QJR4-F1
#
_entry.id   AF-A0A1Q3QJR4-F1
#
_cell.length_a   1.000
_cell.length_b   1.000
_cell.length_c   1.000
_cell.angle_alpha   90.00
_cell.angle_beta   90.00
_cell.angle_gamma   90.00
#
_symmetry.space_group_name_H-M   'P 1'
#
loop_
_entity.id
_entity.type
_entity.pdbx_description
1 polymer ?
#
loop_
_entity_poly.entity_id
_entity_poly.type
_entity_poly.pdbx_seq_one_letter_code
_entity_poly.pdbx_strand_id
1 'polypeptide(L)'
;MKLFSKHFKKNWFRHLLQWGVLIAIIIALVNIFSKTPSDPEAYCPFGGLQAFGSYLTSETLACSMTTVQILMGLALGVGVILFGKLFCGYLCPVGLVSEYMFKLRKRIKVKGREITNGTVVDKVLRSIKYILLFIVFYMTLSTSELFCKNFDPYYAVASGFQGEITLWMSVAALVILFLGSFFFKLFWCKYICPLGALSNLFKFTIAFSSLAILYVIFIQLGLNIPWVYLLITACLMGYILEIIMVKPKVFPLIKVNRDEEKCTDCGLCTKKCPYSLPVDKNKVVKEVDCTLCGECISACSTNALTFNKKKSNRWLPAILTIVLFMIALILGARWEMPTINETWGDGIEDVDLKTFKMEGLSSVHCYGSSKAFSAKLHHVPGVYGVATFVKTHTANILYDPTQTSEEKILEATYTPVKFKIVNPAESDSLIKMITIYTEKMYDKLDPNHLGMQFRQYGNGKYFGIETKFSCPLTVHLYMDIEEPVDKEFLKNIVEKRQLITLTADGQENIRNLDFEFVKIGAETDTITRKEFFERHFNSYNSRYKENIKKFGRLDSVSLVISFPELDKPIYSRNLPYLSSYLSITEGVLSLSTFLDEDNLPSLKITYVPSVISDEKLWENLCADRWRVKMTNGEIKEVDAKLNFKNKR
;
A
#
# COMPACT_ATOMS: atom_id res chain seq x y z
N MET A 1 32.12 -32.16 2.53
CA MET A 1 32.39 -30.77 2.93
C MET A 1 33.62 -30.15 2.21
N LYS A 2 33.69 -30.21 0.86
CA LYS A 2 34.74 -29.59 0.00
C LYS A 2 34.09 -28.65 -1.06
N LEU A 3 33.00 -27.97 -0.70
CA LEU A 3 32.17 -27.20 -1.65
C LEU A 3 32.50 -25.70 -1.72
N PHE A 4 33.40 -25.18 -0.87
CA PHE A 4 33.75 -23.76 -0.85
C PHE A 4 35.13 -23.51 -1.47
N SER A 5 35.15 -23.00 -2.71
CA SER A 5 36.40 -22.64 -3.41
C SER A 5 37.21 -21.57 -2.64
N LYS A 6 38.52 -21.52 -2.87
CA LYS A 6 39.46 -20.52 -2.28
C LYS A 6 39.04 -19.06 -2.51
N HIS A 7 38.21 -18.78 -3.52
CA HIS A 7 37.61 -17.46 -3.77
C HIS A 7 36.47 -17.10 -2.81
N PHE A 8 35.67 -18.09 -2.37
CA PHE A 8 34.55 -17.85 -1.45
C PHE A 8 35.05 -17.30 -0.11
N LYS A 9 36.16 -17.84 0.40
CA LYS A 9 36.84 -17.34 1.61
C LYS A 9 37.37 -15.91 1.48
N LYS A 10 37.67 -15.45 0.26
CA LYS A 10 38.22 -14.11 0.03
C LYS A 10 37.12 -13.02 -0.01
N ASN A 11 35.92 -13.27 -0.55
CA ASN A 11 34.81 -12.28 -0.60
C ASN A 11 33.61 -12.65 0.28
N TRP A 12 33.87 -13.28 1.43
CA TRP A 12 32.81 -13.92 2.22
C TRP A 12 31.75 -12.93 2.72
N PHE A 13 32.12 -11.69 3.09
CA PHE A 13 31.19 -10.65 3.56
C PHE A 13 30.10 -10.31 2.55
N ARG A 14 30.45 -10.20 1.26
CA ARG A 14 29.47 -9.96 0.20
C ARG A 14 28.45 -11.09 0.16
N HIS A 15 28.93 -12.32 0.16
CA HIS A 15 28.07 -13.49 0.11
C HIS A 15 27.24 -13.63 1.38
N LEU A 16 27.77 -13.32 2.57
CA LEU A 16 27.00 -13.31 3.80
C LEU A 16 25.82 -12.34 3.71
N LEU A 17 26.03 -11.12 3.21
CA LEU A 17 24.93 -10.15 3.05
C LEU A 17 23.90 -10.64 2.02
N GLN A 18 24.35 -11.14 0.88
CA GLN A 18 23.47 -11.66 -0.16
C GLN A 18 22.63 -12.86 0.31
N TRP A 19 23.24 -13.82 0.99
CA TRP A 19 22.55 -14.98 1.57
C TRP A 19 21.67 -14.57 2.73
N GLY A 20 22.08 -13.61 3.57
CA GLY A 20 21.27 -13.05 4.63
C GLY A 20 19.98 -12.43 4.10
N VAL A 21 20.05 -11.65 3.01
CA VAL A 21 18.86 -11.10 2.35
C VAL A 21 17.98 -12.20 1.77
N LEU A 22 18.55 -13.20 1.09
CA LEU A 22 17.75 -14.34 0.59
C LEU A 22 17.04 -15.09 1.72
N ILE A 23 17.73 -15.36 2.82
CA ILE A 23 17.15 -16.03 3.99
C ILE A 23 16.02 -15.17 4.57
N ALA A 24 16.21 -13.85 4.68
CA ALA A 24 15.16 -12.94 5.13
C ALA A 24 13.92 -12.97 4.22
N ILE A 25 14.12 -13.02 2.89
CA ILE A 25 13.01 -13.14 1.92
C ILE A 25 12.30 -14.49 2.08
N ILE A 26 13.03 -15.59 2.24
CA ILE A 26 12.43 -16.92 2.46
C ILE A 26 11.65 -16.95 3.77
N ILE A 27 12.18 -16.34 4.83
CA ILE A 27 11.48 -16.23 6.12
C ILE A 27 10.17 -15.44 5.97
N ALA A 28 10.19 -14.33 5.24
CA ALA A 28 8.99 -13.54 4.94
C ALA A 28 7.97 -14.36 4.14
N LEU A 29 8.41 -15.11 3.12
CA LEU A 29 7.54 -15.95 2.29
C LEU A 29 6.89 -17.11 3.05
N VAL A 30 7.61 -17.69 4.01
CA VAL A 30 7.12 -18.83 4.81
C VAL A 30 6.37 -18.34 6.07
N ASN A 31 6.22 -17.02 6.26
CA ASN A 31 5.57 -16.39 7.42
C ASN A 31 6.06 -16.95 8.77
N ILE A 32 7.34 -17.33 8.88
CA ILE A 32 7.87 -18.05 10.06
C ILE A 32 7.79 -17.19 11.34
N PHE A 33 7.89 -15.86 11.20
CA PHE A 33 7.99 -14.94 12.35
C PHE A 33 6.88 -13.86 12.41
N SER A 34 6.02 -13.71 11.39
CA SER A 34 4.97 -12.68 11.38
C SER A 34 3.64 -13.22 10.87
N LYS A 35 2.58 -13.02 11.66
CA LYS A 35 1.17 -13.35 11.32
C LYS A 35 0.53 -12.33 10.37
N THR A 36 1.20 -11.23 10.06
CA THR A 36 0.77 -10.22 9.08
C THR A 36 1.52 -10.41 7.76
N PRO A 37 0.87 -10.21 6.60
CA PRO A 37 1.55 -10.25 5.31
C PRO A 37 2.63 -9.16 5.31
N SER A 38 3.89 -9.57 5.21
CA SER A 38 5.01 -8.63 5.17
C SER A 38 4.97 -7.91 3.82
N ASP A 39 4.90 -6.57 3.79
CA ASP A 39 5.02 -5.80 2.54
C ASP A 39 6.51 -5.69 2.17
N PRO A 40 7.02 -6.51 1.22
CA PRO A 40 8.46 -6.54 0.91
C PRO A 40 8.92 -5.25 0.23
N GLU A 41 7.96 -4.46 -0.28
CA GLU A 41 8.21 -3.21 -0.99
C GLU A 41 8.58 -2.07 -0.03
N ALA A 42 8.18 -2.16 1.24
CA ALA A 42 8.55 -1.16 2.27
C ALA A 42 10.07 -1.00 2.43
N TYR A 43 10.84 -2.01 2.01
CA TYR A 43 12.30 -2.01 2.07
C TYR A 43 12.97 -1.77 0.71
N CYS A 44 12.19 -1.64 -0.38
CA CYS A 44 12.72 -1.39 -1.71
C CYS A 44 13.10 0.08 -1.87
N PRO A 45 14.39 0.41 -2.06
CA PRO A 45 14.79 1.81 -2.18
C PRO A 45 14.32 2.47 -3.48
N PHE A 46 14.06 1.67 -4.52
CA PHE A 46 13.54 2.20 -5.78
C PHE A 46 12.12 2.74 -5.57
N GLY A 47 11.23 1.94 -4.98
CA GLY A 47 9.89 2.40 -4.66
C GLY A 47 9.89 3.56 -3.68
N GLY A 48 10.89 3.63 -2.79
CA GLY A 48 11.11 4.77 -1.89
C GLY A 48 11.35 6.10 -2.59
N LEU A 49 12.18 6.10 -3.63
CA LEU A 49 12.44 7.30 -4.44
C LEU A 49 11.22 7.71 -5.27
N GLN A 50 10.40 6.74 -5.69
CA GLN A 50 9.15 7.02 -6.39
C GLN A 50 8.10 7.60 -5.44
N ALA A 51 7.96 7.03 -4.23
CA ALA A 51 7.12 7.55 -3.17
C ALA A 51 7.52 8.97 -2.77
N PHE A 52 8.83 9.24 -2.68
CA PHE A 52 9.34 10.59 -2.46
C PHE A 52 8.98 11.54 -3.60
N GLY A 53 9.08 11.07 -4.85
CA GLY A 53 8.65 11.82 -6.03
C GLY A 53 7.17 12.20 -5.96
N SER A 54 6.29 11.23 -5.69
CA SER A 54 4.84 11.47 -5.50
C SER A 54 4.55 12.43 -4.35
N TYR A 55 5.30 12.33 -3.25
CA TYR A 55 5.18 13.26 -2.12
C TYR A 55 5.57 14.69 -2.52
N LEU A 56 6.65 14.87 -3.28
CA LEU A 56 7.08 16.20 -3.74
C LEU A 56 6.14 16.83 -4.79
N THR A 57 5.51 16.02 -5.65
CA THR A 57 4.66 16.55 -6.73
C THR A 57 3.21 16.72 -6.34
N SER A 58 2.73 15.91 -5.40
CA SER A 58 1.31 15.78 -5.11
C SER A 58 0.98 15.87 -3.62
N GLU A 59 1.99 15.89 -2.73
CA GLU A 59 1.80 15.89 -1.26
C GLU A 59 0.98 14.68 -0.76
N THR A 60 1.03 13.58 -1.52
CA THR A 60 0.30 12.33 -1.24
C THR A 60 1.23 11.14 -1.05
N LEU A 61 0.92 10.28 -0.09
CA LEU A 61 1.52 8.94 0.04
C LEU A 61 0.47 7.86 -0.18
N ALA A 62 0.71 6.94 -1.12
CA ALA A 62 -0.18 5.82 -1.41
C ALA A 62 -0.37 4.88 -0.21
N CYS A 63 -1.43 4.07 -0.23
CA CYS A 63 -1.74 3.09 0.83
C CYS A 63 -0.63 2.05 1.06
N SER A 64 0.25 1.85 0.07
CA SER A 64 1.40 0.94 0.18
C SER A 64 2.75 1.64 0.28
N MET A 65 2.78 2.95 0.50
CA MET A 65 4.01 3.72 0.65
C MET A 65 4.22 4.01 2.14
N THR A 66 5.46 3.86 2.60
CA THR A 66 5.81 4.12 4.00
C THR A 66 6.95 5.12 4.12
N THR A 67 7.02 5.81 5.26
CA THR A 67 8.14 6.71 5.58
C THR A 67 9.48 5.96 5.58
N VAL A 68 9.49 4.70 6.03
CA VAL A 68 10.68 3.82 5.96
C VAL A 68 11.14 3.63 4.52
N GLN A 69 10.20 3.37 3.61
CA GLN A 69 10.50 3.20 2.19
C GLN A 69 11.14 4.45 1.59
N ILE A 70 10.59 5.64 1.85
CA ILE A 70 11.14 6.92 1.37
C ILE A 70 12.57 7.13 1.87
N LEU A 71 12.79 6.96 3.18
CA LEU A 71 14.12 7.16 3.76
C LEU A 71 15.12 6.12 3.27
N MET A 72 14.67 4.89 2.99
CA MET A 72 15.49 3.88 2.31
C MET A 72 15.88 4.33 0.90
N GLY A 73 14.96 4.91 0.15
CA GLY A 73 15.21 5.49 -1.16
C GLY A 73 16.20 6.65 -1.12
N LEU A 74 16.01 7.61 -0.21
CA LEU A 74 16.91 8.75 -0.02
C LEU A 74 18.32 8.30 0.42
N ALA A 75 18.41 7.36 1.36
CA ALA A 75 19.68 6.78 1.79
C ALA A 75 20.40 6.06 0.64
N LEU A 76 19.66 5.35 -0.23
CA LEU A 76 20.23 4.78 -1.45
C LEU A 76 20.68 5.87 -2.42
N GLY A 77 19.89 6.93 -2.62
CA GLY A 77 20.27 8.07 -3.47
C GLY A 77 21.60 8.69 -3.04
N VAL A 78 21.70 9.05 -1.76
CA VAL A 78 22.93 9.57 -1.14
C VAL A 78 24.06 8.53 -1.24
N GLY A 79 23.78 7.26 -0.96
CA GLY A 79 24.74 6.17 -1.06
C GLY A 79 25.30 5.99 -2.47
N VAL A 80 24.47 6.12 -3.51
CA VAL A 80 24.88 6.04 -4.92
C VAL A 80 25.71 7.25 -5.32
N ILE A 81 25.33 8.45 -4.89
CA ILE A 81 26.10 9.68 -5.14
C ILE A 81 27.49 9.55 -4.51
N LEU A 82 27.59 9.19 -3.23
CA LEU A 82 28.87 9.19 -2.51
C LEU A 82 29.73 7.96 -2.83
N PHE A 83 29.13 6.77 -2.77
CA PHE A 83 29.84 5.50 -2.77
C PHE A 83 29.52 4.61 -3.98
N GLY A 84 28.62 5.02 -4.86
CA GLY A 84 28.23 4.23 -6.03
C GLY A 84 27.20 3.13 -5.71
N LYS A 85 27.04 2.16 -6.60
CA LYS A 85 25.92 1.21 -6.57
C LYS A 85 26.09 0.06 -5.57
N LEU A 86 26.32 0.38 -4.30
CA LEU A 86 26.54 -0.59 -3.22
C LEU A 86 25.35 -1.54 -3.05
N PHE A 87 24.12 -1.01 -2.99
CA PHE A 87 22.90 -1.81 -2.88
C PHE A 87 22.81 -2.91 -3.95
N CYS A 88 23.05 -2.55 -5.21
CA CYS A 88 23.03 -3.48 -6.34
C CYS A 88 24.08 -4.62 -6.20
N GLY A 89 25.23 -4.35 -5.55
CA GLY A 89 26.30 -5.32 -5.38
C GLY A 89 26.14 -6.25 -4.17
N TYR A 90 25.50 -5.76 -3.10
CA TYR A 90 25.50 -6.39 -1.77
C TYR A 90 24.12 -6.83 -1.28
N LEU A 91 23.04 -6.10 -1.58
CA LEU A 91 21.70 -6.36 -1.03
C LEU A 91 20.68 -6.81 -2.09
N CYS A 92 20.80 -6.36 -3.34
CA CYS A 92 19.78 -6.62 -4.37
C CYS A 92 19.64 -8.12 -4.72
N PRO A 93 18.46 -8.74 -4.49
CA PRO A 93 18.24 -10.16 -4.78
C PRO A 93 18.19 -10.45 -6.28
N VAL A 94 17.65 -9.53 -7.09
CA VAL A 94 17.60 -9.66 -8.56
C VAL A 94 19.01 -9.74 -9.15
N GLY A 95 19.94 -8.92 -8.64
CA GLY A 95 21.35 -8.96 -9.03
C GLY A 95 22.00 -10.30 -8.66
N LEU A 96 21.70 -10.83 -7.47
CA LEU A 96 22.18 -12.13 -7.01
C LEU A 96 21.72 -13.27 -7.93
N VAL A 97 20.41 -13.36 -8.20
CA VAL A 97 19.82 -14.37 -9.09
C VAL A 97 20.46 -14.27 -10.47
N SER A 98 20.59 -13.06 -11.02
CA SER A 98 21.23 -12.82 -12.32
C SER A 98 22.67 -13.34 -12.36
N GLU A 99 23.44 -13.19 -11.26
CA GLU A 99 24.79 -13.73 -11.16
C GLU A 99 24.83 -15.26 -11.08
N TYR A 100 23.91 -15.87 -10.36
CA TYR A 100 23.82 -17.32 -10.27
C TYR A 100 23.40 -17.96 -11.59
N MET A 101 22.50 -17.33 -12.35
CA MET A 101 22.06 -17.82 -13.65
C MET A 101 23.20 -17.98 -14.65
N PHE A 102 24.09 -16.98 -14.78
CA PHE A 102 25.23 -17.13 -15.68
C PHE A 102 26.28 -18.13 -15.15
N LYS A 103 26.45 -18.25 -13.83
CA LYS A 103 27.34 -19.25 -13.21
C LYS A 103 26.80 -20.66 -13.48
N LEU A 104 25.49 -20.85 -13.39
CA LEU A 104 24.80 -22.09 -13.72
C LEU A 104 25.01 -22.44 -15.19
N ARG A 105 24.79 -21.50 -16.12
CA ARG A 105 25.10 -21.67 -17.55
C ARG A 105 26.51 -22.19 -17.77
N LYS A 106 27.52 -21.58 -17.12
CA LYS A 106 28.93 -22.01 -17.23
C LYS A 106 29.15 -23.42 -16.70
N ARG A 107 28.42 -23.86 -15.66
CA ARG A 107 28.48 -25.25 -15.18
C ARG A 107 27.88 -26.24 -16.18
N ILE A 108 26.75 -25.91 -16.79
CA ILE A 108 26.09 -26.76 -17.79
C ILE A 108 26.69 -26.62 -19.20
N LYS A 109 27.83 -25.92 -19.33
CA LYS A 109 28.63 -25.77 -20.58
C LYS A 109 27.85 -25.22 -21.80
N VAL A 110 26.74 -24.54 -21.58
CA VAL A 110 25.98 -23.89 -22.66
C VAL A 110 26.75 -22.65 -23.15
N LYS A 111 26.90 -22.52 -24.48
CA LYS A 111 27.55 -21.37 -25.12
C LYS A 111 26.70 -20.12 -24.90
N GLY A 112 27.20 -19.20 -24.07
CA GLY A 112 26.60 -17.87 -23.91
C GLY A 112 27.11 -16.89 -24.96
N ARG A 113 26.34 -15.83 -25.23
CA ARG A 113 26.78 -14.69 -26.02
C ARG A 113 27.16 -13.55 -25.08
N GLU A 114 28.32 -12.94 -25.28
CA GLU A 114 28.75 -11.77 -24.50
C GLU A 114 28.63 -10.53 -25.41
N ILE A 115 27.75 -9.59 -25.03
CA ILE A 115 27.66 -8.29 -25.70
C ILE A 115 28.82 -7.45 -25.17
N THR A 116 29.76 -7.12 -26.04
CA THR A 116 30.91 -6.27 -25.68
C THR A 116 30.42 -4.84 -25.38
N ASN A 117 30.91 -4.29 -24.27
CA ASN A 117 30.57 -2.95 -23.83
C ASN A 117 30.96 -1.93 -24.92
N GLY A 118 30.06 -1.01 -25.24
CA GLY A 118 30.30 0.07 -26.22
C GLY A 118 29.91 -0.25 -27.67
N THR A 119 29.47 -1.46 -27.99
CA THR A 119 28.89 -1.78 -29.31
C THR A 119 27.57 -1.05 -29.54
N VAL A 120 27.16 -0.92 -30.82
CA VAL A 120 25.87 -0.30 -31.18
C VAL A 120 24.70 -1.03 -30.50
N VAL A 121 24.75 -2.37 -30.48
CA VAL A 121 23.76 -3.21 -29.78
C VAL A 121 23.72 -2.89 -28.28
N ASP A 122 24.88 -2.75 -27.63
CA ASP A 122 24.96 -2.37 -26.22
C ASP A 122 24.32 -1.01 -25.94
N LYS A 123 24.55 -0.02 -26.82
CA LYS A 123 23.99 1.33 -26.69
C LYS A 123 22.48 1.34 -26.85
N VAL A 124 21.95 0.65 -27.88
CA VAL A 124 20.51 0.56 -28.13
C VAL A 124 19.79 -0.15 -26.98
N LEU A 125 20.30 -1.30 -26.50
CA LEU A 125 19.65 -2.01 -25.39
C LEU A 125 19.69 -1.21 -24.08
N ARG A 126 20.69 -0.34 -23.87
CA ARG A 126 20.75 0.55 -22.69
C ARG A 126 19.66 1.62 -22.69
N SER A 127 19.04 1.96 -23.82
CA SER A 127 17.95 2.94 -23.85
C SER A 127 16.70 2.41 -23.15
N ILE A 128 16.46 1.10 -23.22
CA ILE A 128 15.26 0.44 -22.72
C ILE A 128 15.03 0.74 -21.23
N LYS A 129 16.05 0.62 -20.37
CA LYS A 129 15.92 0.95 -18.93
C LYS A 129 15.59 2.41 -18.66
N TYR A 130 15.97 3.35 -19.53
CA TYR A 130 15.62 4.77 -19.38
C TYR A 130 14.19 5.05 -19.85
N ILE A 131 13.75 4.37 -20.91
CA ILE A 131 12.34 4.38 -21.33
C ILE A 131 11.46 3.80 -20.23
N LEU A 132 11.86 2.67 -19.64
CA LEU A 132 11.16 2.07 -18.50
C LEU A 132 11.22 2.98 -17.27
N LEU A 133 12.36 3.62 -16.98
CA LEU A 133 12.45 4.61 -15.90
C LEU A 133 11.42 5.73 -16.09
N PHE A 134 11.31 6.28 -17.30
CA PHE A 134 10.30 7.29 -17.64
C PHE A 134 8.89 6.76 -17.41
N ILE A 135 8.52 5.61 -17.99
CA ILE A 135 7.17 5.04 -17.87
C ILE A 135 6.80 4.78 -16.41
N VAL A 136 7.68 4.13 -15.64
CA VAL A 136 7.35 3.77 -14.26
C VAL A 136 7.24 5.01 -13.38
N PHE A 137 8.14 5.99 -13.49
CA PHE A 137 7.97 7.25 -12.75
C PHE A 137 6.75 8.03 -13.22
N TYR A 138 6.48 8.10 -14.53
CA TYR A 138 5.35 8.83 -15.06
C TYR A 138 4.02 8.26 -14.52
N MET A 139 3.84 6.94 -14.59
CA MET A 139 2.65 6.28 -14.08
C MET A 139 2.53 6.44 -12.57
N THR A 140 3.64 6.27 -11.82
CA THR A 140 3.61 6.40 -10.36
C THR A 140 3.25 7.81 -9.90
N LEU A 141 3.83 8.84 -10.51
CA LEU A 141 3.55 10.23 -10.15
C LEU A 141 2.16 10.68 -10.61
N SER A 142 1.64 10.13 -11.72
CA SER A 142 0.31 10.51 -12.22
C SER A 142 -0.85 9.84 -11.48
N THR A 143 -0.64 8.61 -10.98
CA THR A 143 -1.67 7.82 -10.29
C THR A 143 -1.53 7.87 -8.77
N SER A 144 -0.41 8.40 -8.26
CA SER A 144 0.02 8.27 -6.85
C SER A 144 0.02 6.83 -6.35
N GLU A 145 0.14 5.84 -7.24
CA GLU A 145 0.28 4.43 -6.91
C GLU A 145 1.62 3.89 -7.38
N LEU A 146 2.16 2.91 -6.66
CA LEU A 146 3.49 2.42 -6.94
C LEU A 146 3.50 1.43 -8.11
N PHE A 147 3.59 1.96 -9.34
CA PHE A 147 3.52 1.17 -10.57
C PHE A 147 4.64 0.12 -10.71
N CYS A 148 5.79 0.31 -10.02
CA CYS A 148 6.90 -0.64 -10.11
C CYS A 148 6.53 -2.04 -9.60
N LYS A 149 5.54 -2.16 -8.69
CA LYS A 149 5.05 -3.44 -8.16
C LYS A 149 4.57 -4.40 -9.25
N ASN A 150 4.01 -3.86 -10.33
CA ASN A 150 3.52 -4.64 -11.46
C ASN A 150 4.63 -5.28 -12.30
N PHE A 151 5.82 -4.67 -12.30
CA PHE A 151 6.95 -5.04 -13.16
C PHE A 151 8.16 -5.58 -12.40
N ASP A 152 8.21 -5.43 -11.07
CA ASP A 152 9.37 -5.86 -10.28
C ASP A 152 9.34 -7.38 -10.02
N PRO A 153 10.28 -8.17 -10.60
CA PRO A 153 10.36 -9.59 -10.33
C PRO A 153 10.66 -9.90 -8.86
N TYR A 154 11.26 -8.98 -8.11
CA TYR A 154 11.46 -9.14 -6.68
C TYR A 154 10.13 -9.07 -5.93
N TYR A 155 9.31 -8.04 -6.18
CA TYR A 155 8.01 -7.88 -5.54
C TYR A 155 7.08 -9.06 -5.84
N ALA A 156 7.00 -9.48 -7.10
CA ALA A 156 6.16 -10.59 -7.53
C ALA A 156 6.50 -11.91 -6.80
N VAL A 157 7.80 -12.21 -6.65
CA VAL A 157 8.24 -13.42 -5.94
C VAL A 157 8.05 -13.27 -4.43
N ALA A 158 8.41 -12.12 -3.85
CA ALA A 158 8.35 -11.90 -2.39
C ALA A 158 6.92 -11.80 -1.84
N SER A 159 5.95 -11.41 -2.67
CA SER A 159 4.52 -11.41 -2.36
C SER A 159 3.81 -12.74 -2.70
N GLY A 160 4.52 -13.71 -3.28
CA GLY A 160 3.92 -14.98 -3.72
C GLY A 160 2.86 -14.83 -4.81
N PHE A 161 2.97 -13.80 -5.66
CA PHE A 161 1.95 -13.42 -6.66
C PHE A 161 0.58 -13.06 -6.07
N GLN A 162 0.53 -12.71 -4.79
CA GLN A 162 -0.68 -12.23 -4.12
C GLN A 162 -0.66 -10.70 -4.05
N GLY A 163 -1.83 -10.07 -4.18
CA GLY A 163 -2.01 -8.61 -4.15
C GLY A 163 -2.43 -8.00 -5.48
N GLU A 164 -2.41 -6.66 -5.55
CA GLU A 164 -2.75 -5.87 -6.75
C GLU A 164 -1.62 -5.93 -7.80
N ILE A 165 -1.38 -7.12 -8.35
CA ILE A 165 -0.31 -7.36 -9.33
C ILE A 165 -0.93 -7.71 -10.68
N THR A 166 -0.46 -7.05 -11.74
CA THR A 166 -0.76 -7.48 -13.11
C THR A 166 0.05 -8.73 -13.47
N LEU A 167 -0.56 -9.90 -13.27
CA LEU A 167 0.08 -11.21 -13.39
C LEU A 167 0.90 -11.38 -14.68
N TRP A 168 0.37 -10.94 -15.83
CA TRP A 168 1.09 -11.06 -17.11
C TRP A 168 2.39 -10.24 -17.17
N MET A 169 2.43 -9.04 -16.56
CA MET A 169 3.62 -8.19 -16.53
C MET A 169 4.70 -8.80 -15.63
N SER A 170 4.30 -9.31 -14.48
CA SER A 170 5.20 -9.95 -13.52
C SER A 170 5.80 -11.25 -14.07
N VAL A 171 4.98 -12.07 -14.74
CA VAL A 171 5.47 -13.28 -15.42
C VAL A 171 6.42 -12.91 -16.55
N ALA A 172 6.09 -11.92 -17.38
CA ALA A 172 6.97 -11.45 -18.44
C ALA A 172 8.32 -10.93 -17.88
N ALA A 173 8.29 -10.14 -16.80
CA ALA A 173 9.48 -9.65 -16.12
C ALA A 173 10.38 -10.79 -15.61
N LEU A 174 9.79 -11.81 -14.98
CA LEU A 174 10.54 -13.00 -14.53
C LEU A 174 11.14 -13.78 -15.70
N VAL A 175 10.37 -14.01 -16.77
CA VAL A 175 10.87 -14.70 -17.97
C VAL A 175 12.05 -13.94 -18.57
N ILE A 176 11.94 -12.61 -18.72
CA ILE A 176 13.02 -11.74 -19.22
C ILE A 176 14.23 -11.78 -18.28
N LEU A 177 14.02 -11.74 -16.95
CA LEU A 177 15.08 -11.83 -15.96
C LEU A 177 15.85 -13.16 -16.11
N PHE A 178 15.16 -14.30 -16.10
CA PHE A 178 15.78 -15.62 -16.12
C PHE A 178 16.41 -15.93 -17.48
N LEU A 179 15.67 -15.81 -18.59
CA LEU A 179 16.19 -16.09 -19.93
C LEU A 179 17.30 -15.10 -20.30
N GLY A 180 17.08 -13.81 -20.07
CA GLY A 180 18.07 -12.78 -20.36
C GLY A 180 19.36 -12.99 -19.58
N SER A 181 19.27 -13.22 -18.26
CA SER A 181 20.46 -13.42 -17.40
C SER A 181 21.15 -14.76 -17.60
N PHE A 182 20.44 -15.74 -18.16
CA PHE A 182 21.04 -17.01 -18.56
C PHE A 182 21.97 -16.80 -19.76
N PHE A 183 21.51 -16.13 -20.83
CA PHE A 183 22.31 -15.94 -22.05
C PHE A 183 23.33 -14.80 -21.96
N PHE A 184 23.01 -13.70 -21.28
CA PHE A 184 23.85 -12.50 -21.16
C PHE A 184 24.16 -12.18 -19.69
N LYS A 185 25.39 -11.75 -19.39
CA LYS A 185 25.78 -11.39 -18.02
C LYS A 185 25.00 -10.16 -17.54
N LEU A 186 24.30 -10.29 -16.41
CA LEU A 186 23.55 -9.20 -15.77
C LEU A 186 22.58 -8.46 -16.71
N PHE A 187 21.93 -9.19 -17.62
CA PHE A 187 21.03 -8.62 -18.63
C PHE A 187 19.99 -7.66 -18.03
N TRP A 188 19.29 -8.10 -16.98
CA TRP A 188 18.26 -7.31 -16.32
C TRP A 188 18.84 -6.01 -15.74
N CYS A 189 19.89 -6.11 -14.92
CA CYS A 189 20.51 -4.97 -14.27
C CYS A 189 21.16 -3.98 -15.24
N LYS A 190 21.55 -4.43 -16.44
CA LYS A 190 22.24 -3.62 -17.44
C LYS A 190 21.28 -2.91 -18.39
N TYR A 191 20.19 -3.56 -18.79
CA TYR A 191 19.32 -3.10 -19.89
C TYR A 191 17.86 -2.85 -19.52
N ILE A 192 17.34 -3.47 -18.47
CA ILE A 192 15.90 -3.42 -18.15
C ILE A 192 15.62 -2.67 -16.84
N CYS A 193 16.48 -2.83 -15.84
CA CYS A 193 16.26 -2.37 -14.47
C CYS A 193 16.17 -0.83 -14.35
N PRO A 194 15.01 -0.25 -13.97
CA PRO A 194 14.85 1.18 -13.75
C PRO A 194 15.73 1.71 -12.61
N LEU A 195 15.86 0.95 -11.52
CA LEU A 195 16.79 1.27 -10.43
C LEU A 195 18.24 1.40 -10.93
N GLY A 196 18.63 0.58 -11.91
CA GLY A 196 19.94 0.62 -12.55
C GLY A 196 20.17 1.91 -13.35
N ALA A 197 19.14 2.39 -14.06
CA ALA A 197 19.13 3.65 -14.81
C ALA A 197 19.18 4.86 -13.86
N LEU A 198 18.33 4.87 -12.83
CA LEU A 198 18.30 5.92 -11.82
C LEU A 198 19.64 6.03 -11.07
N SER A 199 20.24 4.89 -10.73
CA SER A 199 21.56 4.87 -10.10
C SER A 199 22.67 5.40 -11.02
N ASN A 200 22.54 5.26 -12.35
CA ASN A 200 23.48 5.86 -13.30
C ASN A 200 23.29 7.38 -13.37
N LEU A 201 22.04 7.84 -13.35
CA LEU A 201 21.72 9.27 -13.31
C LEU A 201 22.34 9.95 -12.08
N PHE A 202 22.16 9.38 -10.88
CA PHE A 202 22.73 9.92 -9.64
C PHE A 202 24.26 9.93 -9.60
N LYS A 203 24.92 8.97 -10.27
CA LYS A 203 26.39 8.99 -10.42
C LYS A 203 26.89 10.20 -11.21
N PHE A 204 26.09 10.71 -12.13
CA PHE A 204 26.35 11.98 -12.83
C PHE A 204 25.81 13.16 -12.02
N THR A 205 26.22 13.25 -10.75
CA THR A 205 25.66 14.15 -9.74
C THR A 205 25.62 15.61 -10.18
N ILE A 206 26.70 16.12 -10.79
CA ILE A 206 26.71 17.51 -11.28
C ILE A 206 25.57 17.75 -12.26
N ALA A 207 25.41 16.89 -13.27
CA ALA A 207 24.38 17.07 -14.29
C ALA A 207 22.98 16.93 -13.70
N PHE A 208 22.76 15.94 -12.82
CA PHE A 208 21.49 15.76 -12.13
C PHE A 208 21.14 16.94 -11.21
N SER A 209 22.08 17.40 -10.38
CA SER A 209 21.88 18.54 -9.48
C SER A 209 21.68 19.84 -10.24
N SER A 210 22.43 20.07 -11.33
CA SER A 210 22.23 21.24 -12.20
C SER A 210 20.82 21.25 -12.81
N LEU A 211 20.33 20.11 -13.28
CA LEU A 211 18.97 19.98 -13.82
C LEU A 211 17.90 20.27 -12.75
N ALA A 212 18.06 19.69 -11.56
CA ALA A 212 17.12 19.90 -10.46
C ALA A 212 17.10 21.37 -9.98
N ILE A 213 18.26 22.00 -9.81
CA ILE A 213 18.38 23.40 -9.42
C ILE A 213 17.75 24.32 -10.49
N LEU A 214 18.04 24.08 -11.77
CA LEU A 214 17.47 24.85 -12.87
C LEU A 214 15.93 24.79 -12.88
N TYR A 215 15.38 23.62 -12.64
CA TYR A 215 13.93 23.44 -12.54
C TYR A 215 13.31 24.19 -11.36
N VAL A 216 13.95 24.14 -10.18
CA VAL A 216 13.49 24.91 -9.00
C VAL A 216 13.56 26.41 -9.28
N ILE A 217 14.62 26.90 -9.94
CA ILE A 217 14.74 28.30 -10.36
C ILE A 217 13.60 28.68 -11.30
N PHE A 218 13.25 27.84 -12.28
CA PHE A 218 12.13 28.11 -13.18
C PHE A 218 10.78 28.18 -12.46
N ILE A 219 10.52 27.28 -11.51
CA ILE A 219 9.33 27.36 -10.66
C ILE A 219 9.30 28.67 -9.88
N GLN A 220 10.43 29.06 -9.27
CA GLN A 220 10.52 30.29 -8.48
C GLN A 220 10.33 31.56 -9.33
N LEU A 221 10.68 31.50 -10.62
CA LEU A 221 10.45 32.56 -11.61
C LEU A 221 9.00 32.58 -12.14
N GLY A 222 8.11 31.75 -11.62
CA GLY A 222 6.71 31.67 -12.04
C GLY A 222 6.47 30.89 -13.34
N LEU A 223 7.47 30.17 -13.86
CA LEU A 223 7.28 29.28 -15.00
C LEU A 223 6.69 27.96 -14.51
N ASN A 224 5.39 27.78 -14.72
CA ASN A 224 4.67 26.52 -14.42
C ASN A 224 5.03 25.42 -15.42
N ILE A 225 6.27 24.93 -15.37
CA ILE A 225 6.75 23.82 -16.19
C ILE A 225 6.23 22.51 -15.58
N PRO A 226 5.46 21.68 -16.31
CA PRO A 226 5.04 20.37 -15.83
C PRO A 226 6.23 19.48 -15.46
N TRP A 227 6.13 18.76 -14.33
CA TRP A 227 7.17 17.83 -13.84
C TRP A 227 7.57 16.75 -14.86
N VAL A 228 6.68 16.44 -15.82
CA VAL A 228 6.94 15.48 -16.90
C VAL A 228 8.15 15.91 -17.74
N TYR A 229 8.35 17.21 -17.98
CA TYR A 229 9.51 17.69 -18.73
C TYR A 229 10.83 17.51 -17.97
N LEU A 230 10.82 17.70 -16.64
CA LEU A 230 11.96 17.36 -15.78
C LEU A 230 12.29 15.87 -15.91
N LEU A 231 11.27 15.00 -15.91
CA LEU A 231 11.49 13.56 -16.02
C LEU A 231 12.04 13.15 -17.40
N ILE A 232 11.50 13.70 -18.49
CA ILE A 232 11.98 13.45 -19.86
C ILE A 232 13.44 13.88 -19.99
N THR A 233 13.75 15.11 -19.58
CA THR A 233 15.11 15.67 -19.67
C THR A 233 16.09 14.87 -18.82
N ALA A 234 15.70 14.46 -17.61
CA ALA A 234 16.51 13.60 -16.75
C ALA A 234 16.80 12.23 -17.38
N CYS A 235 15.80 11.59 -17.99
CA CYS A 235 15.97 10.29 -18.63
C CYS A 235 16.86 10.37 -19.89
N LEU A 236 16.63 11.36 -20.74
CA LEU A 236 17.44 11.59 -21.94
C LEU A 236 18.89 11.94 -21.59
N MET A 237 19.09 12.87 -20.65
CA MET A 237 20.40 13.25 -20.14
C MET A 237 21.13 12.04 -19.54
N GLY A 238 20.44 11.24 -18.72
CA GLY A 238 21.00 10.02 -18.13
C GLY A 238 21.50 9.04 -19.19
N TYR A 239 20.69 8.79 -20.23
CA TYR A 239 21.06 7.92 -21.35
C TYR A 239 22.27 8.45 -22.13
N ILE A 240 22.26 9.73 -22.48
CA ILE A 240 23.36 10.38 -23.24
C ILE A 240 24.66 10.32 -22.43
N LEU A 241 24.62 10.65 -21.14
CA LEU A 241 25.79 10.62 -20.27
C LEU A 241 26.33 9.21 -20.08
N GLU A 242 25.47 8.20 -19.98
CA GLU A 242 25.89 6.80 -19.90
C GLU A 242 26.65 6.36 -21.16
N ILE A 243 26.22 6.79 -22.34
CA ILE A 243 26.85 6.39 -23.61
C ILE A 243 28.13 7.17 -23.90
N ILE A 244 28.14 8.48 -23.66
CA ILE A 244 29.25 9.36 -24.04
C ILE A 244 30.30 9.43 -22.93
N MET A 245 29.86 9.70 -21.69
CA MET A 245 30.72 10.06 -20.56
C MET A 245 30.94 8.88 -19.60
N VAL A 246 30.91 7.62 -20.10
CA VAL A 246 31.01 6.30 -19.44
C VAL A 246 31.75 6.25 -18.08
N LYS A 247 32.74 7.13 -17.88
CA LYS A 247 33.48 7.37 -16.64
C LYS A 247 33.08 8.73 -16.00
N PRO A 248 32.25 8.77 -14.95
CA PRO A 248 32.00 9.99 -14.16
C PRO A 248 33.30 10.61 -13.62
N LYS A 249 33.34 11.95 -13.62
CA LYS A 249 34.54 12.73 -13.24
C LYS A 249 34.73 12.82 -11.72
N VAL A 250 33.66 13.03 -10.95
CA VAL A 250 33.71 13.37 -9.53
C VAL A 250 33.53 12.13 -8.63
N PHE A 251 32.36 11.51 -8.69
CA PHE A 251 31.99 10.36 -7.87
C PHE A 251 32.15 9.02 -8.61
N PRO A 252 32.31 7.88 -7.92
CA PRO A 252 32.23 7.67 -6.47
C PRO A 252 33.56 7.91 -5.72
N LEU A 253 33.50 8.13 -4.40
CA LEU A 253 34.67 8.32 -3.51
C LEU A 253 35.52 7.05 -3.37
N ILE A 254 34.90 5.88 -3.51
CA ILE A 254 35.57 4.58 -3.44
C ILE A 254 35.80 4.05 -4.84
N LYS A 255 37.06 3.75 -5.17
CA LYS A 255 37.48 3.27 -6.50
C LYS A 255 38.35 2.03 -6.37
N VAL A 256 38.21 1.12 -7.32
CA VAL A 256 39.14 -0.01 -7.48
C VAL A 256 40.41 0.52 -8.14
N ASN A 257 41.54 0.35 -7.47
CA ASN A 257 42.86 0.77 -7.94
C ASN A 257 43.68 -0.48 -8.28
N ARG A 258 44.34 -0.43 -9.45
CA ARG A 258 45.30 -1.41 -9.92
C ARG A 258 46.72 -0.90 -9.60
N ASP A 259 47.48 -1.76 -8.94
CA ASP A 259 48.92 -1.63 -8.76
C ASP A 259 49.60 -2.26 -10.00
N GLU A 260 50.24 -1.43 -10.82
CA GLU A 260 50.86 -1.85 -12.08
C GLU A 260 52.08 -2.75 -11.85
N GLU A 261 52.82 -2.54 -10.75
CA GLU A 261 54.02 -3.32 -10.41
C GLU A 261 53.68 -4.74 -9.98
N LYS A 262 52.56 -4.92 -9.26
CA LYS A 262 52.12 -6.24 -8.79
C LYS A 262 51.27 -7.01 -9.80
N CYS A 263 50.83 -6.36 -10.88
CA CYS A 263 49.87 -6.94 -11.81
C CYS A 263 50.58 -7.68 -12.95
N THR A 264 50.11 -8.89 -13.26
CA THR A 264 50.67 -9.74 -14.34
C THR A 264 49.85 -9.71 -15.63
N ASP A 265 48.95 -8.73 -15.78
CA ASP A 265 48.04 -8.57 -16.94
C ASP A 265 47.25 -9.84 -17.35
N CYS A 266 47.02 -10.76 -16.42
CA CYS A 266 46.36 -12.05 -16.68
C CYS A 266 44.87 -11.99 -17.07
N GLY A 267 44.22 -10.82 -17.04
CA GLY A 267 42.81 -10.62 -17.42
C GLY A 267 41.75 -11.28 -16.51
N LEU A 268 42.16 -11.98 -15.43
CA LEU A 268 41.24 -12.71 -14.55
C LEU A 268 40.20 -11.80 -13.88
N CYS A 269 40.58 -10.57 -13.51
CA CYS A 269 39.69 -9.59 -12.88
C CYS A 269 38.53 -9.20 -13.81
N THR A 270 38.79 -8.95 -15.09
CA THR A 270 37.78 -8.63 -16.11
C THR A 270 36.86 -9.82 -16.37
N LYS A 271 37.42 -11.04 -16.43
CA LYS A 271 36.63 -12.27 -16.60
C LYS A 271 35.70 -12.57 -15.42
N LYS A 272 36.09 -12.17 -14.21
CA LYS A 272 35.33 -12.36 -12.96
C LYS A 272 34.38 -11.20 -12.64
N CYS A 273 34.59 -10.02 -13.23
CA CYS A 273 33.69 -8.89 -13.09
C CYS A 273 32.28 -9.26 -13.59
N PRO A 274 31.22 -9.12 -12.78
CA PRO A 274 29.85 -9.42 -13.20
C PRO A 274 29.41 -8.62 -14.43
N TYR A 275 29.87 -7.38 -14.56
CA TYR A 275 29.59 -6.47 -15.68
C TYR A 275 30.62 -6.56 -16.82
N SER A 276 31.62 -7.46 -16.72
CA SER A 276 32.72 -7.59 -17.69
C SER A 276 33.44 -6.26 -17.99
N LEU A 277 33.65 -5.45 -16.95
CA LEU A 277 34.36 -4.19 -17.05
C LEU A 277 35.86 -4.44 -17.30
N PRO A 278 36.55 -3.58 -18.08
CA PRO A 278 37.97 -3.71 -18.36
C PRO A 278 38.82 -3.32 -17.13
N VAL A 279 38.73 -4.12 -16.06
CA VAL A 279 39.45 -3.89 -14.79
C VAL A 279 40.95 -4.12 -14.95
N ASP A 280 41.32 -5.02 -15.84
CA ASP A 280 42.71 -5.27 -16.23
C ASP A 280 43.32 -4.04 -16.92
N LYS A 281 42.60 -3.39 -17.84
CA LYS A 281 43.17 -2.29 -18.64
C LYS A 281 43.23 -0.93 -17.93
N ASN A 282 42.46 -0.74 -16.86
CA ASN A 282 42.36 0.56 -16.20
C ASN A 282 43.16 0.60 -14.89
N LYS A 283 44.00 1.62 -14.72
CA LYS A 283 44.67 1.94 -13.44
C LYS A 283 43.67 2.23 -12.32
N VAL A 284 42.59 2.94 -12.65
CA VAL A 284 41.47 3.23 -11.75
C VAL A 284 40.16 2.93 -12.47
N VAL A 285 39.36 2.01 -11.92
CA VAL A 285 38.04 1.64 -12.47
C VAL A 285 37.06 2.76 -12.13
N LYS A 286 36.55 3.45 -13.16
CA LYS A 286 35.61 4.57 -13.05
C LYS A 286 34.31 4.34 -13.81
N GLU A 287 34.14 3.18 -14.41
CA GLU A 287 32.99 2.83 -15.23
C GLU A 287 31.68 2.98 -14.42
N VAL A 288 30.68 3.60 -15.03
CA VAL A 288 29.38 3.90 -14.39
C VAL A 288 28.68 2.62 -13.89
N ASP A 289 28.90 1.49 -14.55
CA ASP A 289 28.35 0.18 -14.20
C ASP A 289 29.03 -0.50 -13.00
N CYS A 290 30.17 0.03 -12.51
CA CYS A 290 30.86 -0.55 -11.35
C CYS A 290 30.02 -0.43 -10.06
N THR A 291 29.74 -1.57 -9.43
CA THR A 291 28.98 -1.72 -8.16
C THR A 291 29.85 -1.86 -6.92
N LEU A 292 31.17 -1.81 -7.06
CA LEU A 292 32.14 -2.03 -5.97
C LEU A 292 31.96 -3.37 -5.21
N CYS A 293 31.43 -4.41 -5.88
CA CYS A 293 31.21 -5.73 -5.27
C CYS A 293 32.50 -6.48 -4.85
N GLY A 294 33.68 -6.04 -5.30
CA GLY A 294 34.96 -6.62 -4.90
C GLY A 294 35.32 -7.97 -5.53
N GLU A 295 34.55 -8.50 -6.49
CA GLU A 295 34.86 -9.76 -7.19
C GLU A 295 36.19 -9.72 -7.94
N CYS A 296 36.55 -8.59 -8.54
CA CYS A 296 37.84 -8.43 -9.19
C CYS A 296 39.01 -8.50 -8.20
N ILE A 297 38.83 -7.94 -7.00
CA ILE A 297 39.83 -7.97 -5.91
C ILE A 297 39.96 -9.39 -5.33
N SER A 298 38.83 -10.10 -5.16
CA SER A 298 38.85 -11.49 -4.68
C SER A 298 39.45 -12.47 -5.68
N ALA A 299 39.27 -12.18 -6.98
CA ALA A 299 39.82 -12.93 -8.09
C ALA A 299 41.35 -12.83 -8.21
N CYS A 300 41.93 -11.69 -7.81
CA CYS A 300 43.34 -11.41 -7.99
C CYS A 300 44.23 -12.36 -7.17
N SER A 301 45.12 -13.08 -7.86
CA SER A 301 46.11 -13.99 -7.25
C SER A 301 47.26 -13.23 -6.59
N THR A 302 47.73 -12.14 -7.20
CA THR A 302 48.85 -11.32 -6.73
C THR A 302 48.45 -10.21 -5.75
N ASN A 303 47.15 -10.04 -5.48
CA ASN A 303 46.58 -8.95 -4.69
C ASN A 303 46.98 -7.53 -5.20
N ALA A 304 47.12 -7.38 -6.52
CA ALA A 304 47.39 -6.10 -7.19
C ALA A 304 46.19 -5.13 -7.23
N LEU A 305 44.99 -5.58 -6.83
CA LEU A 305 43.78 -4.76 -6.83
C LEU A 305 43.35 -4.44 -5.39
N THR A 306 43.06 -3.16 -5.11
CA THR A 306 42.60 -2.68 -3.79
C THR A 306 41.53 -1.59 -3.91
N PHE A 307 40.78 -1.35 -2.84
CA PHE A 307 39.93 -0.16 -2.73
C PHE A 307 40.76 1.02 -2.19
N ASN A 308 40.80 2.12 -2.92
CA ASN A 308 41.54 3.34 -2.54
C ASN A 308 42.99 3.07 -2.06
N LYS A 309 43.73 2.21 -2.79
CA LYS A 309 45.14 1.87 -2.54
C LYS A 309 45.47 1.18 -1.20
N LYS A 310 44.48 0.86 -0.35
CA LYS A 310 44.69 0.16 0.93
C LYS A 310 44.04 -1.21 0.95
N LYS A 311 44.76 -2.23 1.45
CA LYS A 311 44.25 -3.60 1.58
C LYS A 311 43.14 -3.72 2.64
N SER A 312 43.23 -2.96 3.73
CA SER A 312 42.23 -2.95 4.83
C SER A 312 40.85 -2.47 4.38
N ASN A 313 40.77 -1.64 3.33
CA ASN A 313 39.51 -1.11 2.80
C ASN A 313 38.63 -2.17 2.10
N ARG A 314 39.02 -3.45 2.12
CA ARG A 314 38.25 -4.54 1.52
C ARG A 314 36.84 -4.67 2.10
N TRP A 315 36.67 -4.40 3.39
CA TRP A 315 35.39 -4.52 4.09
C TRP A 315 34.56 -3.24 4.02
N LEU A 316 35.17 -2.12 3.63
CA LEU A 316 34.57 -0.80 3.65
C LEU A 316 33.23 -0.73 2.87
N PRO A 317 33.10 -1.25 1.63
CA PRO A 317 31.83 -1.18 0.90
C PRO A 317 30.70 -1.97 1.58
N ALA A 318 31.01 -3.12 2.19
CA ALA A 318 30.03 -3.94 2.89
C ALA A 318 29.55 -3.24 4.18
N ILE A 319 30.48 -2.71 4.98
CA ILE A 319 30.16 -1.98 6.21
C ILE A 319 29.31 -0.74 5.90
N LEU A 320 29.70 0.04 4.89
CA LEU A 320 28.92 1.22 4.46
C LEU A 320 27.51 0.84 4.03
N THR A 321 27.34 -0.29 3.34
CA THR A 321 26.01 -0.76 2.93
C THR A 321 25.13 -1.04 4.16
N ILE A 322 25.67 -1.74 5.17
CA ILE A 322 24.96 -2.04 6.41
C ILE A 322 24.62 -0.75 7.16
N VAL A 323 25.61 0.14 7.32
CA VAL A 323 25.44 1.40 8.05
C VAL A 323 24.36 2.27 7.41
N LEU A 324 24.40 2.46 6.08
CA LEU A 324 23.38 3.23 5.36
C LEU A 324 21.98 2.62 5.50
N PHE A 325 21.88 1.29 5.39
CA PHE A 325 20.62 0.58 5.53
C PHE A 325 20.05 0.70 6.96
N MET A 326 20.89 0.53 7.99
CA MET A 326 20.49 0.66 9.39
C MET A 326 20.09 2.09 9.76
N ILE A 327 20.83 3.09 9.27
CA ILE A 327 20.47 4.50 9.47
C ILE A 327 19.10 4.79 8.85
N ALA A 328 18.85 4.34 7.62
CA ALA A 328 17.56 4.53 6.96
C ALA A 328 16.41 3.88 7.74
N LEU A 329 16.60 2.65 8.25
CA LEU A 329 15.61 1.96 9.08
C LEU A 329 15.34 2.70 10.39
N ILE A 330 16.39 3.15 11.09
CA ILE A 330 16.24 3.84 12.37
C ILE A 330 15.53 5.18 12.18
N LEU A 331 15.93 5.95 11.16
CA LEU A 331 15.27 7.22 10.86
C LEU A 331 13.82 7.02 10.45
N GLY A 332 13.51 6.01 9.62
CA GLY A 332 12.13 5.75 9.20
C GLY A 332 11.24 5.10 10.25
N ALA A 333 11.83 4.44 11.24
CA ALA A 333 11.10 3.98 12.40
C ALA A 333 10.70 5.15 13.33
N ARG A 334 11.57 6.17 13.43
CA ARG A 334 11.41 7.32 14.32
C ARG A 334 10.62 8.48 13.74
N TRP A 335 10.73 8.72 12.44
CA TRP A 335 9.99 9.77 11.75
C TRP A 335 8.78 9.18 11.04
N GLU A 336 7.65 9.86 11.18
CA GLU A 336 6.44 9.62 10.43
C GLU A 336 6.15 10.86 9.59
N MET A 337 5.97 10.65 8.28
CA MET A 337 5.52 11.72 7.38
C MET A 337 3.99 11.69 7.30
N PRO A 338 3.33 12.85 7.18
CA PRO A 338 1.89 12.89 6.96
C PRO A 338 1.56 12.19 5.63
N THR A 339 0.51 11.37 5.64
CA THR A 339 0.03 10.65 4.45
C THR A 339 -0.62 11.59 3.45
N ILE A 340 -1.34 12.58 3.97
CA ILE A 340 -1.80 13.78 3.25
C ILE A 340 -1.47 14.97 4.13
N ASN A 341 -1.10 16.08 3.52
CA ASN A 341 -0.95 17.37 4.19
C ASN A 341 -1.64 18.39 3.28
N GLU A 342 -2.89 18.73 3.58
CA GLU A 342 -3.70 19.59 2.72
C GLU A 342 -4.10 20.83 3.49
N THR A 343 -3.96 22.00 2.87
CA THR A 343 -4.50 23.27 3.35
C THR A 343 -5.40 23.87 2.28
N TRP A 344 -6.45 24.57 2.70
CA TRP A 344 -7.45 25.18 1.84
C TRP A 344 -8.02 26.44 2.47
N GLY A 345 -8.55 27.33 1.63
CA GLY A 345 -9.08 28.64 2.03
C GLY A 345 -8.13 29.77 1.65
N ASP A 346 -8.70 30.88 1.18
CA ASP A 346 -7.97 32.08 0.82
C ASP A 346 -7.71 32.94 2.07
N GLY A 347 -6.54 33.60 2.16
CA GLY A 347 -6.25 34.56 3.24
C GLY A 347 -5.81 33.97 4.58
N ILE A 348 -5.19 32.79 4.59
CA ILE A 348 -4.67 32.11 5.79
C ILE A 348 -3.60 32.94 6.54
N GLU A 349 -2.92 33.88 5.86
CA GLU A 349 -1.77 34.62 6.40
C GLU A 349 -2.14 35.59 7.55
N ASP A 350 -3.40 36.05 7.61
CA ASP A 350 -3.88 37.03 8.60
C ASP A 350 -4.73 36.41 9.74
N VAL A 351 -4.89 35.09 9.77
CA VAL A 351 -5.75 34.38 10.75
C VAL A 351 -4.90 33.56 11.73
N ASP A 352 -5.12 33.73 13.03
CA ASP A 352 -4.46 32.94 14.08
C ASP A 352 -5.07 31.52 14.16
N LEU A 353 -4.56 30.63 13.32
CA LEU A 353 -5.03 29.25 13.22
C LEU A 353 -4.44 28.37 14.34
N LYS A 354 -5.30 27.59 14.98
CA LYS A 354 -4.92 26.57 15.97
C LYS A 354 -4.90 25.18 15.34
N THR A 355 -4.08 24.31 15.91
CA THR A 355 -4.02 22.89 15.51
C THR A 355 -4.70 22.03 16.57
N PHE A 356 -5.78 21.36 16.17
CA PHE A 356 -6.42 20.32 16.97
C PHE A 356 -5.85 18.95 16.58
N LYS A 357 -5.28 18.23 17.56
CA LYS A 357 -4.77 16.88 17.35
C LYS A 357 -5.84 15.87 17.71
N MET A 358 -6.36 15.18 16.70
CA MET A 358 -7.31 14.09 16.86
C MET A 358 -6.57 12.74 16.89
N GLU A 359 -6.88 11.91 17.88
CA GLU A 359 -6.27 10.58 18.08
C GLU A 359 -7.34 9.48 17.94
N GLY A 360 -6.91 8.22 17.82
CA GLY A 360 -7.82 7.07 17.75
C GLY A 360 -8.51 6.86 16.39
N LEU A 361 -8.00 7.44 15.31
CA LEU A 361 -8.58 7.37 13.96
C LEU A 361 -8.31 6.03 13.27
N SER A 362 -8.81 4.93 13.85
CA SER A 362 -8.65 3.57 13.32
C SER A 362 -9.19 3.41 11.89
N SER A 363 -10.16 4.22 11.49
CA SER A 363 -10.69 4.21 10.13
C SER A 363 -9.79 4.91 9.11
N VAL A 364 -8.82 5.72 9.55
CA VAL A 364 -7.79 6.34 8.71
C VAL A 364 -6.57 5.43 8.70
N HIS A 365 -6.47 4.60 7.66
CA HIS A 365 -5.47 3.54 7.54
C HIS A 365 -4.67 3.59 6.24
N CYS A 366 -5.00 4.51 5.33
CA CYS A 366 -4.41 4.61 4.00
C CYS A 366 -4.84 5.91 3.29
N TYR A 367 -4.16 6.28 2.18
CA TYR A 367 -4.45 7.47 1.38
C TYR A 367 -5.94 7.70 1.11
N GLY A 368 -6.65 6.69 0.61
CA GLY A 368 -8.08 6.82 0.27
C GLY A 368 -8.95 7.15 1.49
N SER A 369 -8.67 6.52 2.63
CA SER A 369 -9.35 6.85 3.90
C SER A 369 -8.98 8.23 4.43
N SER A 370 -7.72 8.67 4.26
CA SER A 370 -7.28 10.03 4.60
C SER A 370 -7.98 11.08 3.74
N LYS A 371 -8.10 10.86 2.42
CA LYS A 371 -8.83 11.76 1.52
C LYS A 371 -10.33 11.81 1.83
N ALA A 372 -10.94 10.67 2.18
CA ALA A 372 -12.33 10.65 2.63
C ALA A 372 -12.52 11.45 3.93
N PHE A 373 -11.55 11.39 4.85
CA PHE A 373 -11.56 12.19 6.07
C PHE A 373 -11.36 13.69 5.78
N SER A 374 -10.40 14.04 4.92
CA SER A 374 -10.19 15.43 4.43
C SER A 374 -11.45 15.99 3.77
N ALA A 375 -12.10 15.20 2.91
CA ALA A 375 -13.35 15.60 2.26
C ALA A 375 -14.48 15.95 3.25
N LYS A 376 -14.58 15.24 4.39
CA LYS A 376 -15.53 15.62 5.45
C LYS A 376 -15.17 16.98 6.06
N LEU A 377 -13.89 17.22 6.32
CA LEU A 377 -13.40 18.46 6.93
C LEU A 377 -13.55 19.69 6.02
N HIS A 378 -13.50 19.53 4.71
CA HIS A 378 -13.78 20.61 3.76
C HIS A 378 -15.19 21.22 3.92
N HIS A 379 -16.15 20.45 4.46
CA HIS A 379 -17.51 20.92 4.69
C HIS A 379 -17.69 21.60 6.06
N VAL A 380 -16.65 21.67 6.88
CA VAL A 380 -16.69 22.26 8.23
C VAL A 380 -16.26 23.72 8.15
N PRO A 381 -17.14 24.70 8.45
CA PRO A 381 -16.77 26.10 8.50
C PRO A 381 -15.64 26.34 9.50
N GLY A 382 -14.67 27.19 9.17
CA GLY A 382 -13.54 27.51 10.02
C GLY A 382 -12.42 26.46 10.05
N VAL A 383 -12.51 25.37 9.28
CA VAL A 383 -11.38 24.43 9.10
C VAL A 383 -10.65 24.76 7.79
N TYR A 384 -9.33 24.87 7.88
CA TYR A 384 -8.45 25.34 6.81
C TYR A 384 -7.38 24.32 6.41
N GLY A 385 -7.30 23.17 7.06
CA GLY A 385 -6.37 22.12 6.65
C GLY A 385 -6.39 20.88 7.51
N VAL A 386 -5.80 19.81 6.99
CA VAL A 386 -5.60 18.57 7.72
C VAL A 386 -4.31 17.86 7.29
N ALA A 387 -3.57 17.38 8.28
CA ALA A 387 -2.46 16.44 8.10
C ALA A 387 -2.79 15.11 8.80
N THR A 388 -2.89 14.01 8.06
CA THR A 388 -3.21 12.69 8.65
C THR A 388 -1.97 11.79 8.75
N PHE A 389 -1.88 11.02 9.83
CA PHE A 389 -0.78 10.12 10.16
C PHE A 389 -1.31 8.70 10.36
N VAL A 390 -1.13 7.86 9.34
CA VAL A 390 -1.71 6.51 9.28
C VAL A 390 -1.08 5.53 10.27
N LYS A 391 0.24 5.63 10.51
CA LYS A 391 0.94 4.68 11.40
C LYS A 391 0.56 4.92 12.86
N THR A 392 0.30 6.17 13.23
CA THR A 392 -0.15 6.55 14.58
C THR A 392 -1.67 6.67 14.72
N HIS A 393 -2.44 6.56 13.63
CA HIS A 393 -3.89 6.79 13.61
C HIS A 393 -4.28 8.16 14.20
N THR A 394 -3.55 9.21 13.79
CA THR A 394 -3.81 10.59 14.25
C THR A 394 -4.03 11.54 13.09
N ALA A 395 -4.66 12.69 13.36
CA ALA A 395 -4.79 13.79 12.41
C ALA A 395 -4.60 15.13 13.12
N ASN A 396 -3.81 16.01 12.52
CA ASN A 396 -3.69 17.40 12.93
C ASN A 396 -4.60 18.23 12.04
N ILE A 397 -5.61 18.87 12.63
CA ILE A 397 -6.61 19.67 11.93
C ILE A 397 -6.33 21.13 12.22
N LEU A 398 -6.16 21.93 11.16
CA LEU A 398 -5.91 23.36 11.25
C LEU A 398 -7.24 24.10 11.18
N TYR A 399 -7.56 24.90 12.19
CA TYR A 399 -8.84 25.58 12.30
C TYR A 399 -8.74 26.96 12.94
N ASP A 400 -9.72 27.82 12.64
CA ASP A 400 -9.89 29.13 13.24
C ASP A 400 -10.79 29.02 14.50
N PRO A 401 -10.25 29.31 15.70
CA PRO A 401 -11.01 29.21 16.95
C PRO A 401 -12.15 30.24 17.07
N THR A 402 -12.19 31.27 16.24
CA THR A 402 -13.28 32.25 16.21
C THR A 402 -14.51 31.74 15.46
N GLN A 403 -14.32 30.84 14.50
CA GLN A 403 -15.38 30.29 13.66
C GLN A 403 -15.84 28.90 14.12
N THR A 404 -14.91 28.07 14.61
CA THR A 404 -15.21 26.69 15.00
C THR A 404 -14.48 26.28 16.29
N SER A 405 -14.92 25.17 16.86
CA SER A 405 -14.36 24.58 18.08
C SER A 405 -14.02 23.11 17.85
N GLU A 406 -13.16 22.55 18.70
CA GLU A 406 -12.79 21.13 18.64
C GLU A 406 -14.03 20.23 18.69
N GLU A 407 -15.01 20.56 19.53
CA GLU A 407 -16.28 19.83 19.64
C GLU A 407 -17.09 19.87 18.33
N LYS A 408 -17.17 21.03 17.66
CA LYS A 408 -17.86 21.15 16.37
C LYS A 408 -17.16 20.36 15.26
N ILE A 409 -15.83 20.31 15.30
CA ILE A 409 -15.03 19.50 14.37
C ILE A 409 -15.29 18.02 14.60
N LEU A 410 -15.32 17.58 15.87
CA LEU A 410 -15.67 16.21 16.23
C LEU A 410 -17.10 15.88 15.79
N GLU A 411 -18.08 16.77 16.03
CA GLU A 411 -19.47 16.59 15.61
C GLU A 411 -19.59 16.37 14.10
N ALA A 412 -18.94 17.25 13.32
CA ALA A 412 -19.04 17.23 11.88
C ALA A 412 -18.30 16.04 11.23
N THR A 413 -17.26 15.51 11.89
CA THR A 413 -16.54 14.33 11.40
C THR A 413 -17.18 13.01 11.86
N TYR A 414 -17.93 13.04 12.96
CA TYR A 414 -18.59 11.90 13.57
C TYR A 414 -19.60 11.25 12.63
N THR A 415 -19.78 9.94 12.78
CA THR A 415 -20.79 9.20 12.04
C THR A 415 -21.47 8.25 13.02
N PRO A 416 -22.78 8.44 13.30
CA PRO A 416 -23.53 7.55 14.18
C PRO A 416 -23.40 6.09 13.73
N VAL A 417 -23.17 5.20 14.70
CA VAL A 417 -22.98 3.77 14.44
C VAL A 417 -24.06 3.00 15.18
N LYS A 418 -24.61 2.01 14.48
CA LYS A 418 -25.53 1.03 15.05
C LYS A 418 -24.89 -0.33 14.89
N PHE A 419 -24.70 -1.04 15.99
CA PHE A 419 -24.09 -2.35 15.97
C PHE A 419 -24.95 -3.34 16.74
N LYS A 420 -25.43 -4.36 16.03
CA LYS A 420 -26.19 -5.44 16.64
C LYS A 420 -25.24 -6.53 17.15
N ILE A 421 -25.36 -6.84 18.45
CA ILE A 421 -24.54 -7.80 19.18
C ILE A 421 -25.14 -9.20 19.06
N VAL A 422 -26.38 -9.38 19.52
CA VAL A 422 -27.13 -10.65 19.51
C VAL A 422 -28.61 -10.34 19.22
N ASN A 423 -29.32 -11.28 18.57
CA ASN A 423 -30.76 -11.13 18.38
C ASN A 423 -31.50 -11.41 19.70
N PRO A 424 -32.43 -10.54 20.14
CA PRO A 424 -33.30 -10.82 21.28
C PRO A 424 -34.19 -12.03 21.00
N ALA A 425 -34.46 -12.83 22.03
CA ALA A 425 -35.29 -14.02 21.93
C ALA A 425 -36.75 -13.62 21.61
N GLU A 426 -37.56 -14.56 21.12
CA GLU A 426 -38.98 -14.32 20.88
C GLU A 426 -39.76 -14.05 22.17
N SER A 427 -39.27 -14.55 23.31
CA SER A 427 -39.81 -14.27 24.65
C SER A 427 -39.65 -12.82 25.09
N ASP A 428 -38.69 -12.09 24.51
CA ASP A 428 -38.33 -10.75 24.96
C ASP A 428 -39.27 -9.72 24.32
N SER A 429 -40.41 -9.46 24.95
CA SER A 429 -41.37 -8.47 24.43
C SER A 429 -40.87 -7.02 24.58
N LEU A 430 -40.10 -6.76 25.64
CA LEU A 430 -39.53 -5.47 25.98
C LEU A 430 -38.03 -5.59 26.19
N ILE A 431 -37.29 -4.63 25.67
CA ILE A 431 -35.83 -4.52 25.76
C ILE A 431 -35.49 -3.28 26.57
N LYS A 432 -34.61 -3.44 27.56
CA LYS A 432 -34.11 -2.34 28.38
C LYS A 432 -33.07 -1.55 27.58
N MET A 433 -33.24 -0.24 27.52
CA MET A 433 -32.28 0.70 26.94
C MET A 433 -31.69 1.54 28.04
N ILE A 434 -30.37 1.44 28.25
CA ILE A 434 -29.64 2.33 29.14
C ILE A 434 -28.73 3.24 28.34
N THR A 435 -28.43 4.41 28.90
CA THR A 435 -27.48 5.34 28.31
C THR A 435 -26.17 5.30 29.08
N ILE A 436 -25.06 5.06 28.40
CA ILE A 436 -23.71 5.22 28.95
C ILE A 436 -22.97 6.32 28.20
N TYR A 437 -22.07 6.99 28.91
CA TYR A 437 -21.25 8.07 28.37
C TYR A 437 -19.79 7.62 28.31
N THR A 438 -19.16 7.75 27.15
CA THR A 438 -17.80 7.28 26.90
C THR A 438 -16.94 8.36 26.24
N GLU A 439 -15.62 8.32 26.49
CA GLU A 439 -14.64 9.15 25.79
C GLU A 439 -13.71 8.29 24.92
N LYS A 440 -12.97 8.95 24.01
CA LYS A 440 -12.01 8.32 23.08
C LYS A 440 -12.62 7.26 22.15
N MET A 441 -13.88 7.44 21.76
CA MET A 441 -14.63 6.49 20.93
C MET A 441 -15.28 7.18 19.71
N TYR A 442 -14.60 8.16 19.13
CA TYR A 442 -15.14 9.03 18.07
C TYR A 442 -14.92 8.51 16.65
N ASP A 443 -14.11 7.45 16.45
CA ASP A 443 -13.96 6.82 15.14
C ASP A 443 -15.15 5.91 14.81
N LYS A 444 -15.54 5.84 13.53
CA LYS A 444 -16.69 5.04 13.08
C LYS A 444 -16.54 3.54 13.33
N LEU A 445 -15.34 3.04 13.59
CA LEU A 445 -15.09 1.63 13.89
C LEU A 445 -15.17 1.32 15.38
N ASP A 446 -14.96 2.31 16.24
CA ASP A 446 -14.83 2.12 17.68
C ASP A 446 -16.09 1.54 18.33
N PRO A 447 -17.32 2.01 18.00
CA PRO A 447 -18.52 1.38 18.53
C PRO A 447 -18.61 -0.11 18.16
N ASN A 448 -18.23 -0.50 16.94
CA ASN A 448 -18.21 -1.92 16.57
C ASN A 448 -17.23 -2.72 17.43
N HIS A 449 -16.10 -2.13 17.82
CA HIS A 449 -15.15 -2.75 18.74
C HIS A 449 -15.74 -2.94 20.14
N LEU A 450 -16.42 -1.93 20.68
CA LEU A 450 -17.14 -2.03 21.93
C LEU A 450 -18.25 -3.10 21.86
N GLY A 451 -19.04 -3.11 20.79
CA GLY A 451 -20.07 -4.12 20.58
C GLY A 451 -19.52 -5.54 20.49
N MET A 452 -18.32 -5.72 19.93
CA MET A 452 -17.63 -7.03 19.95
C MET A 452 -17.17 -7.42 21.36
N GLN A 453 -16.74 -6.47 22.21
CA GLN A 453 -16.44 -6.76 23.61
C GLN A 453 -17.70 -7.24 24.35
N PHE A 454 -18.83 -6.55 24.18
CA PHE A 454 -20.10 -7.00 24.76
C PHE A 454 -20.54 -8.37 24.20
N ARG A 455 -20.27 -8.67 22.93
CA ARG A 455 -20.56 -10.02 22.38
C ARG A 455 -19.75 -11.11 23.08
N GLN A 456 -18.49 -10.84 23.42
CA GLN A 456 -17.60 -11.81 24.04
C GLN A 456 -17.82 -11.97 25.55
N TYR A 457 -18.09 -10.87 26.25
CA TYR A 457 -18.11 -10.82 27.71
C TYR A 457 -19.50 -10.56 28.31
N GLY A 458 -20.49 -10.22 27.49
CA GLY A 458 -21.84 -9.87 27.90
C GLY A 458 -22.81 -11.05 28.04
N ASN A 459 -22.33 -12.30 28.01
CA ASN A 459 -23.11 -13.52 28.27
C ASN A 459 -24.43 -13.65 27.47
N GLY A 460 -24.54 -13.02 26.30
CA GLY A 460 -25.76 -13.04 25.48
C GLY A 460 -26.91 -12.17 25.98
N LYS A 461 -26.71 -11.38 27.05
CA LYS A 461 -27.73 -10.49 27.66
C LYS A 461 -27.76 -9.08 27.08
N TYR A 462 -26.85 -8.77 26.15
CA TYR A 462 -26.75 -7.49 25.46
C TYR A 462 -27.04 -7.69 23.97
N PHE A 463 -28.00 -6.93 23.46
CA PHE A 463 -28.56 -7.12 22.11
C PHE A 463 -27.94 -6.17 21.09
N GLY A 464 -27.64 -4.93 21.46
CA GLY A 464 -27.13 -3.94 20.50
C GLY A 464 -26.61 -2.68 21.16
N ILE A 465 -25.95 -1.85 20.35
CA ILE A 465 -25.54 -0.49 20.71
C ILE A 465 -25.90 0.47 19.59
N GLU A 466 -26.26 1.69 19.97
CA GLU A 466 -26.47 2.82 19.08
C GLU A 466 -25.77 4.04 19.65
N THR A 467 -25.01 4.74 18.82
CA THR A 467 -24.23 5.88 19.28
C THR A 467 -24.76 7.19 18.70
N LYS A 468 -24.75 8.23 19.54
CA LYS A 468 -25.13 9.59 19.17
C LYS A 468 -24.03 10.55 19.61
N PHE A 469 -23.74 11.52 18.75
CA PHE A 469 -22.74 12.53 19.06
C PHE A 469 -23.16 13.34 20.30
N SER A 470 -22.23 13.44 21.25
CA SER A 470 -22.24 14.34 22.39
C SER A 470 -20.82 14.32 22.99
N CYS A 471 -20.48 15.28 23.84
CA CYS A 471 -19.23 15.28 24.60
C CYS A 471 -19.57 15.22 26.09
N PRO A 472 -19.36 14.08 26.79
CA PRO A 472 -18.86 12.78 26.29
C PRO A 472 -19.84 12.04 25.37
N LEU A 473 -19.36 11.08 24.58
CA LEU A 473 -20.15 10.36 23.58
C LEU A 473 -21.29 9.56 24.22
N THR A 474 -22.50 9.71 23.68
CA THR A 474 -23.69 8.97 24.11
C THR A 474 -23.73 7.61 23.42
N VAL A 475 -23.80 6.54 24.21
CA VAL A 475 -24.00 5.18 23.75
C VAL A 475 -25.27 4.64 24.39
N HIS A 476 -26.29 4.39 23.58
CA HIS A 476 -27.46 3.62 23.98
C HIS A 476 -27.11 2.15 23.91
N LEU A 477 -27.18 1.46 25.05
CA LEU A 477 -26.93 0.04 25.18
C LEU A 477 -28.26 -0.68 25.40
N TYR A 478 -28.56 -1.64 24.52
CA TYR A 478 -29.78 -2.43 24.54
C TYR A 478 -29.49 -3.79 25.20
N MET A 479 -30.24 -4.12 26.26
CA MET A 479 -30.03 -5.31 27.08
C MET A 479 -31.33 -5.95 27.55
N ASP A 480 -31.21 -7.16 28.09
CA ASP A 480 -32.30 -7.92 28.71
C ASP A 480 -32.96 -7.10 29.84
N ILE A 481 -34.29 -7.19 29.94
CA ILE A 481 -35.08 -6.46 30.93
C ILE A 481 -34.78 -6.88 32.37
N GLU A 482 -34.39 -8.14 32.57
CA GLU A 482 -34.08 -8.71 33.88
C GLU A 482 -32.62 -8.45 34.29
N GLU A 483 -31.74 -8.17 33.32
CA GLU A 483 -30.32 -7.98 33.58
C GLU A 483 -30.07 -6.68 34.39
N PRO A 484 -29.36 -6.74 35.53
CA PRO A 484 -29.08 -5.57 36.35
C PRO A 484 -28.07 -4.62 35.68
N VAL A 485 -28.22 -3.33 35.96
CA VAL A 485 -27.28 -2.30 35.49
C VAL A 485 -26.09 -2.21 36.45
N ASP A 486 -25.07 -3.01 36.22
CA ASP A 486 -23.83 -2.99 37.01
C ASP A 486 -22.79 -2.03 36.42
N LYS A 487 -22.53 -0.94 37.14
CA LYS A 487 -21.55 0.08 36.75
C LYS A 487 -20.13 -0.46 36.67
N GLU A 488 -19.73 -1.35 37.57
CA GLU A 488 -18.37 -1.87 37.61
C GLU A 488 -18.12 -2.83 36.44
N PHE A 489 -19.10 -3.69 36.14
CA PHE A 489 -19.09 -4.53 34.95
C PHE A 489 -18.99 -3.71 33.66
N LEU A 490 -19.87 -2.70 33.48
CA LEU A 490 -19.88 -1.85 32.29
C LEU A 490 -18.56 -1.11 32.10
N LYS A 491 -18.01 -0.56 33.19
CA LYS A 491 -16.70 0.09 33.19
C LYS A 491 -15.59 -0.89 32.76
N ASN A 492 -15.57 -2.10 33.32
CA ASN A 492 -14.57 -3.11 33.01
C ASN A 492 -14.63 -3.60 31.55
N ILE A 493 -15.82 -3.65 30.96
CA ILE A 493 -15.97 -3.98 29.53
C ILE A 493 -15.47 -2.82 28.67
N VAL A 494 -15.96 -1.60 28.91
CA VAL A 494 -15.62 -0.42 28.09
C VAL A 494 -14.11 -0.14 28.13
N GLU A 495 -13.50 -0.13 29.32
CA GLU A 495 -12.08 0.19 29.51
C GLU A 495 -11.13 -0.99 29.19
N LYS A 496 -11.65 -2.08 28.62
CA LYS A 496 -10.83 -3.24 28.27
C LYS A 496 -9.88 -2.88 27.14
N ARG A 497 -8.58 -2.89 27.45
CA ARG A 497 -7.51 -2.42 26.55
C ARG A 497 -7.24 -3.27 25.32
N GLN A 498 -7.74 -4.51 25.28
CA GLN A 498 -7.48 -5.43 24.18
C GLN A 498 -8.73 -6.15 23.76
N LEU A 499 -9.04 -6.06 22.46
CA LEU A 499 -10.03 -6.88 21.79
C LEU A 499 -9.30 -7.96 20.98
N ILE A 500 -9.57 -9.23 21.31
CA ILE A 500 -9.00 -10.37 20.60
C ILE A 500 -10.11 -10.95 19.72
N THR A 501 -9.90 -10.99 18.41
CA THR A 501 -10.84 -11.57 17.44
C THR A 501 -10.18 -12.73 16.71
N LEU A 502 -10.96 -13.75 16.33
CA LEU A 502 -10.46 -14.85 15.52
C LEU A 502 -10.79 -14.58 14.05
N THR A 503 -9.78 -14.68 13.19
CA THR A 503 -9.95 -14.66 11.73
C THR A 503 -10.51 -15.98 11.22
N ALA A 504 -11.01 -15.99 9.97
CA ALA A 504 -11.55 -17.19 9.33
C ALA A 504 -10.54 -18.35 9.29
N ASP A 505 -9.24 -18.03 9.29
CA ASP A 505 -8.12 -18.98 9.29
C ASP A 505 -7.72 -19.42 10.71
N GLY A 506 -8.52 -19.08 11.73
CA GLY A 506 -8.27 -19.44 13.13
C GLY A 506 -7.18 -18.63 13.82
N GLN A 507 -6.66 -17.56 13.20
CA GLN A 507 -5.63 -16.71 13.81
C GLN A 507 -6.22 -15.61 14.69
N GLU A 508 -5.61 -15.38 15.85
CA GLU A 508 -5.92 -14.26 16.73
C GLU A 508 -5.45 -12.92 16.14
N ASN A 509 -6.37 -11.96 16.07
CA ASN A 509 -6.15 -10.56 15.73
C ASN A 509 -6.42 -9.72 16.99
N ILE A 510 -5.36 -9.10 17.52
CA ILE A 510 -5.39 -8.30 18.75
C ILE A 510 -5.44 -6.82 18.37
N ARG A 511 -6.46 -6.11 18.86
CA ARG A 511 -6.58 -4.65 18.73
C ARG A 511 -6.45 -4.01 20.10
N ASN A 512 -5.57 -3.02 20.21
CA ASN A 512 -5.47 -2.20 21.40
C ASN A 512 -6.55 -1.11 21.36
N LEU A 513 -7.21 -0.89 22.49
CA LEU A 513 -8.30 0.07 22.67
C LEU A 513 -7.99 0.91 23.91
N ASP A 514 -8.43 2.16 23.91
CA ASP A 514 -8.19 3.14 24.97
C ASP A 514 -9.46 3.89 25.37
N PHE A 515 -10.62 3.27 25.15
CA PHE A 515 -11.93 3.81 25.51
C PHE A 515 -12.03 4.08 27.01
N GLU A 516 -12.72 5.16 27.37
CA GLU A 516 -12.90 5.58 28.76
C GLU A 516 -14.38 5.62 29.13
N PHE A 517 -14.72 5.03 30.27
CA PHE A 517 -16.09 5.06 30.78
C PHE A 517 -16.28 6.26 31.71
N VAL A 518 -17.26 7.11 31.40
CA VAL A 518 -17.51 8.33 32.19
C VAL A 518 -18.60 8.10 33.24
N LYS A 519 -19.82 7.81 32.79
CA LYS A 519 -20.99 7.67 33.67
C LYS A 519 -22.14 6.91 32.99
N ILE A 520 -23.12 6.52 33.78
CA ILE A 520 -24.42 6.01 33.33
C ILE A 520 -25.43 7.17 33.41
N GLY A 521 -26.34 7.25 32.43
CA GLY A 521 -27.50 8.13 32.49
C GLY A 521 -28.43 7.76 33.65
N ALA A 522 -29.20 8.74 34.13
CA ALA A 522 -30.14 8.52 35.23
C ALA A 522 -31.41 7.79 34.78
N GLU A 523 -31.75 7.89 33.49
CA GLU A 523 -32.96 7.33 32.91
C GLU A 523 -32.69 5.96 32.29
N THR A 524 -33.62 5.04 32.53
CA THR A 524 -33.68 3.74 31.86
C THR A 524 -34.98 3.70 31.07
N ASP A 525 -34.84 3.49 29.77
CA ASP A 525 -35.96 3.39 28.86
C ASP A 525 -36.25 1.93 28.52
N THR A 526 -37.42 1.70 27.93
CA THR A 526 -37.77 0.40 27.36
C THR A 526 -38.27 0.58 25.94
N ILE A 527 -37.86 -0.31 25.05
CA ILE A 527 -38.33 -0.36 23.67
C ILE A 527 -38.89 -1.73 23.36
N THR A 528 -39.76 -1.81 22.34
CA THR A 528 -40.27 -3.11 21.89
C THR A 528 -39.21 -3.85 21.08
N ARG A 529 -39.31 -5.19 21.04
CA ARG A 529 -38.47 -6.03 20.18
C ARG A 529 -38.53 -5.62 18.70
N LYS A 530 -39.72 -5.28 18.20
CA LYS A 530 -39.92 -4.81 16.82
C LYS A 530 -39.17 -3.51 16.56
N GLU A 531 -39.33 -2.53 17.45
CA GLU A 531 -38.64 -1.24 17.35
C GLU A 531 -37.12 -1.42 17.37
N PHE A 532 -36.59 -2.35 18.18
CA PHE A 532 -35.17 -2.67 18.20
C PHE A 532 -34.69 -3.15 16.82
N PHE A 533 -35.40 -4.08 16.18
CA PHE A 533 -35.04 -4.55 14.85
C PHE A 533 -35.14 -3.45 13.81
N GLU A 534 -36.21 -2.65 13.81
CA GLU A 534 -36.38 -1.51 12.89
C GLU A 534 -35.24 -0.49 13.02
N ARG A 535 -34.82 -0.18 14.25
CA ARG A 535 -33.71 0.75 14.50
C ARG A 535 -32.36 0.22 14.02
N HIS A 536 -32.12 -1.09 14.11
CA HIS A 536 -30.85 -1.73 13.76
C HIS A 536 -30.82 -2.33 12.34
N PHE A 537 -31.92 -2.25 11.61
CA PHE A 537 -32.01 -2.72 10.24
C PHE A 537 -31.55 -1.65 9.24
N ASN A 538 -30.51 -1.97 8.48
CA ASN A 538 -30.03 -1.12 7.39
C ASN A 538 -30.92 -1.29 6.16
N SER A 539 -31.95 -0.45 6.05
CA SER A 539 -32.79 -0.42 4.85
C SER A 539 -32.01 0.07 3.64
N TYR A 540 -32.28 -0.53 2.50
CA TYR A 540 -31.75 -0.16 1.19
C TYR A 540 -32.91 0.12 0.26
N ASN A 541 -32.86 1.23 -0.48
CA ASN A 541 -33.90 1.59 -1.41
C ASN A 541 -33.28 2.21 -2.66
N SER A 542 -33.63 1.67 -3.83
CA SER A 542 -33.17 2.17 -5.12
C SER A 542 -34.30 2.15 -6.14
N ARG A 543 -34.45 3.26 -6.87
CA ARG A 543 -35.43 3.43 -7.94
C ARG A 543 -34.72 3.66 -9.27
N TYR A 544 -35.09 2.90 -10.30
CA TYR A 544 -34.38 2.85 -11.57
C TYR A 544 -35.00 3.83 -12.58
N LYS A 545 -34.47 5.07 -12.61
CA LYS A 545 -35.03 6.19 -13.39
C LYS A 545 -35.25 5.88 -14.87
N GLU A 546 -34.34 5.13 -15.52
CA GLU A 546 -34.45 4.78 -16.94
C GLU A 546 -35.63 3.84 -17.21
N ASN A 547 -35.75 2.77 -16.40
CA ASN A 547 -36.87 1.83 -16.50
C ASN A 547 -38.20 2.46 -16.10
N ILE A 548 -38.23 3.31 -15.07
CA ILE A 548 -39.44 4.04 -14.67
C ILE A 548 -39.93 4.95 -15.81
N LYS A 549 -39.04 5.63 -16.54
CA LYS A 549 -39.43 6.44 -17.70
C LYS A 549 -40.03 5.61 -18.84
N LYS A 550 -39.47 4.41 -19.09
CA LYS A 550 -39.91 3.53 -20.18
C LYS A 550 -41.20 2.76 -19.85
N PHE A 551 -41.29 2.21 -18.64
CA PHE A 551 -42.28 1.20 -18.28
C PHE A 551 -43.15 1.59 -17.07
N GLY A 552 -42.88 2.70 -16.38
CA GLY A 552 -43.58 3.08 -15.15
C GLY A 552 -45.05 3.48 -15.31
N ARG A 553 -45.59 3.51 -16.54
CA ARG A 553 -47.02 3.70 -16.82
C ARG A 553 -47.79 2.38 -16.96
N LEU A 554 -47.08 1.25 -16.97
CA LEU A 554 -47.65 -0.09 -17.08
C LEU A 554 -47.92 -0.67 -15.68
N ASP A 555 -48.81 -1.66 -15.60
CA ASP A 555 -49.10 -2.34 -14.34
C ASP A 555 -47.85 -3.02 -13.78
N SER A 556 -47.60 -2.80 -12.49
CA SER A 556 -46.42 -3.32 -11.81
C SER A 556 -46.80 -4.24 -10.65
N VAL A 557 -46.00 -5.28 -10.46
CA VAL A 557 -46.15 -6.28 -9.39
C VAL A 557 -44.88 -6.28 -8.55
N SER A 558 -44.99 -6.69 -7.29
CA SER A 558 -43.85 -6.79 -6.38
C SER A 558 -43.54 -8.25 -6.09
N LEU A 559 -42.31 -8.68 -6.37
CA LEU A 559 -41.77 -9.95 -5.89
C LEU A 559 -41.15 -9.70 -4.50
N VAL A 560 -41.64 -10.41 -3.50
CA VAL A 560 -41.12 -10.35 -2.12
C VAL A 560 -40.34 -11.62 -1.83
N ILE A 561 -39.11 -11.47 -1.32
CA ILE A 561 -38.18 -12.58 -1.07
C ILE A 561 -37.69 -12.45 0.37
N SER A 562 -37.95 -13.46 1.20
CA SER A 562 -37.37 -13.51 2.54
C SER A 562 -35.88 -13.83 2.45
N PHE A 563 -35.05 -12.98 3.07
CA PHE A 563 -33.60 -13.10 3.02
C PHE A 563 -32.98 -12.75 4.39
N PRO A 564 -33.12 -13.64 5.38
CA PRO A 564 -32.69 -13.38 6.76
C PRO A 564 -31.21 -12.99 6.88
N GLU A 565 -30.35 -13.44 5.97
CA GLU A 565 -28.92 -13.16 6.00
C GLU A 565 -28.56 -11.71 5.67
N LEU A 566 -29.49 -10.90 5.14
CA LEU A 566 -29.29 -9.46 4.92
C LEU A 566 -28.95 -8.70 6.20
N ASP A 567 -29.34 -9.26 7.33
CA ASP A 567 -28.97 -8.77 8.65
C ASP A 567 -27.46 -8.70 8.88
N LYS A 568 -26.69 -9.57 8.20
CA LYS A 568 -25.24 -9.61 8.30
C LYS A 568 -24.62 -8.58 7.34
N PRO A 569 -23.67 -7.74 7.80
CA PRO A 569 -23.02 -6.71 6.97
C PRO A 569 -22.42 -7.21 5.65
N ILE A 570 -21.99 -8.48 5.59
CA ILE A 570 -21.41 -9.07 4.39
C ILE A 570 -22.41 -9.17 3.23
N TYR A 571 -23.70 -9.36 3.51
CA TYR A 571 -24.75 -9.43 2.49
C TYR A 571 -25.29 -8.04 2.17
N SER A 572 -25.57 -7.21 3.18
CA SER A 572 -26.10 -5.85 2.96
C SER A 572 -25.12 -4.95 2.19
N ARG A 573 -23.80 -5.08 2.39
CA ARG A 573 -22.78 -4.37 1.60
C ARG A 573 -22.78 -4.73 0.10
N ASN A 574 -23.32 -5.89 -0.26
CA ASN A 574 -23.39 -6.35 -1.64
C ASN A 574 -24.70 -5.98 -2.36
N LEU A 575 -25.67 -5.38 -1.66
CA LEU A 575 -26.92 -4.89 -2.26
C LEU A 575 -26.73 -3.89 -3.42
N PRO A 576 -25.74 -2.97 -3.40
CA PRO A 576 -25.48 -2.10 -4.53
C PRO A 576 -25.14 -2.84 -5.84
N TYR A 577 -24.47 -4.00 -5.77
CA TYR A 577 -24.16 -4.81 -6.96
C TYR A 577 -25.43 -5.43 -7.55
N LEU A 578 -26.29 -5.98 -6.69
CA LEU A 578 -27.61 -6.47 -7.10
C LEU A 578 -28.44 -5.33 -7.70
N SER A 579 -28.46 -4.17 -7.04
CA SER A 579 -29.22 -3.01 -7.48
C SER A 579 -28.75 -2.51 -8.85
N SER A 580 -27.45 -2.47 -9.09
CA SER A 580 -26.88 -2.09 -10.38
C SER A 580 -27.25 -3.11 -11.47
N TYR A 581 -27.22 -4.41 -11.18
CA TYR A 581 -27.69 -5.46 -12.10
C TYR A 581 -29.18 -5.35 -12.42
N LEU A 582 -30.02 -5.11 -11.42
CA LEU A 582 -31.47 -4.91 -11.63
C LEU A 582 -31.76 -3.61 -12.38
N SER A 583 -30.94 -2.57 -12.20
CA SER A 583 -31.12 -1.28 -12.88
C SER A 583 -30.99 -1.35 -14.41
N ILE A 584 -30.24 -2.33 -14.92
CA ILE A 584 -30.06 -2.58 -16.36
C ILE A 584 -31.01 -3.66 -16.89
N THR A 585 -31.75 -4.34 -16.00
CA THR A 585 -32.72 -5.38 -16.40
C THR A 585 -34.01 -4.69 -16.79
N GLU A 586 -34.44 -4.85 -18.04
CA GLU A 586 -35.66 -4.22 -18.52
C GLU A 586 -36.90 -4.70 -17.75
N GLY A 587 -37.85 -3.79 -17.51
CA GLY A 587 -39.06 -4.09 -16.75
C GLY A 587 -38.93 -4.00 -15.23
N VAL A 588 -37.72 -3.92 -14.66
CA VAL A 588 -37.54 -3.75 -13.20
C VAL A 588 -37.53 -2.27 -12.82
N LEU A 589 -38.37 -1.87 -11.86
CA LEU A 589 -38.60 -0.46 -11.49
C LEU A 589 -37.84 -0.05 -10.22
N SER A 590 -37.78 -0.92 -9.22
CA SER A 590 -37.11 -0.63 -7.95
C SER A 590 -36.73 -1.87 -7.16
N LEU A 591 -35.75 -1.69 -6.26
CA LEU A 591 -35.35 -2.63 -5.22
C LEU A 591 -35.46 -1.92 -3.87
N SER A 592 -36.13 -2.55 -2.91
CA SER A 592 -36.15 -2.09 -1.52
C SER A 592 -35.98 -3.25 -0.55
N THR A 593 -35.39 -3.01 0.62
CA THR A 593 -35.35 -3.97 1.73
C THR A 593 -36.18 -3.46 2.90
N PHE A 594 -36.83 -4.38 3.60
CA PHE A 594 -37.71 -4.10 4.74
C PHE A 594 -37.72 -5.30 5.70
N LEU A 595 -38.27 -5.12 6.90
CA LEU A 595 -38.56 -6.22 7.81
C LEU A 595 -40.01 -6.67 7.58
N ASP A 596 -40.23 -7.96 7.40
CA ASP A 596 -41.59 -8.52 7.28
C ASP A 596 -42.31 -8.61 8.63
N GLU A 597 -43.50 -9.21 8.64
CA GLU A 597 -44.34 -9.32 9.84
C GLU A 597 -43.67 -10.13 10.96
N ASP A 598 -42.76 -11.05 10.61
CA ASP A 598 -41.97 -11.87 11.53
C ASP A 598 -40.66 -11.18 11.96
N ASN A 599 -40.44 -9.93 11.54
CA ASN A 599 -39.19 -9.17 11.72
C ASN A 599 -37.99 -9.79 11.00
N LEU A 600 -38.23 -10.57 9.94
CA LEU A 600 -37.17 -11.11 9.09
C LEU A 600 -36.85 -10.11 7.97
N PRO A 601 -35.56 -9.86 7.70
CA PRO A 601 -35.13 -9.09 6.54
C PRO A 601 -35.64 -9.70 5.24
N SER A 602 -36.32 -8.87 4.44
CA SER A 602 -36.94 -9.24 3.18
C SER A 602 -36.62 -8.22 2.09
N LEU A 603 -36.52 -8.68 0.84
CA LEU A 603 -36.37 -7.84 -0.35
C LEU A 603 -37.71 -7.70 -1.06
N LYS A 604 -37.94 -6.52 -1.64
CA LYS A 604 -39.06 -6.24 -2.52
C LYS A 604 -38.52 -5.69 -3.83
N ILE A 605 -38.78 -6.42 -4.91
CA ILE A 605 -38.44 -6.03 -6.28
C ILE A 605 -39.73 -5.71 -7.00
N THR A 606 -39.90 -4.44 -7.40
CA THR A 606 -41.06 -4.01 -8.18
C THR A 606 -40.72 -4.11 -9.67
N TYR A 607 -41.52 -4.83 -10.44
CA TYR A 607 -41.30 -5.04 -11.87
C TYR A 607 -42.61 -5.02 -12.66
N VAL A 608 -42.52 -4.96 -13.99
CA VAL A 608 -43.66 -4.91 -14.91
C VAL A 608 -43.83 -6.28 -15.58
N PRO A 609 -44.87 -7.07 -15.22
CA PRO A 609 -45.07 -8.43 -15.73
C PRO A 609 -45.21 -8.53 -17.25
N SER A 610 -45.69 -7.47 -17.90
CA SER A 610 -45.81 -7.42 -19.37
C SER A 610 -44.46 -7.31 -20.09
N VAL A 611 -43.38 -7.01 -19.37
CA VAL A 611 -42.02 -6.85 -19.91
C VAL A 611 -41.12 -8.01 -19.48
N ILE A 612 -41.22 -8.43 -18.21
CA ILE A 612 -40.46 -9.56 -17.66
C ILE A 612 -41.39 -10.43 -16.82
N SER A 613 -41.42 -11.74 -17.11
CA SER A 613 -42.20 -12.68 -16.30
C SER A 613 -41.53 -12.96 -14.95
N ASP A 614 -42.32 -13.42 -13.98
CA ASP A 614 -41.83 -13.79 -12.66
C ASP A 614 -40.74 -14.87 -12.74
N GLU A 615 -40.94 -15.88 -13.58
CA GLU A 615 -39.98 -16.96 -13.80
C GLU A 615 -38.67 -16.44 -14.38
N LYS A 616 -38.75 -15.50 -15.34
CA LYS A 616 -37.55 -14.95 -15.98
C LYS A 616 -36.79 -14.02 -15.04
N LEU A 617 -37.49 -13.24 -14.22
CA LEU A 617 -36.89 -12.44 -13.17
C LEU A 617 -36.18 -13.33 -12.14
N TRP A 618 -36.81 -14.44 -11.74
CA TRP A 618 -36.23 -15.41 -10.82
C TRP A 618 -34.97 -16.08 -11.37
N GLU A 619 -35.01 -16.51 -12.64
CA GLU A 619 -33.85 -17.08 -13.35
C GLU A 619 -32.68 -16.10 -13.39
N ASN A 620 -32.96 -14.82 -13.68
CA ASN A 620 -31.95 -13.76 -13.70
C ASN A 620 -31.31 -13.53 -12.32
N LEU A 621 -32.11 -13.54 -11.25
CA LEU A 621 -31.59 -13.44 -9.88
C LEU A 621 -30.69 -14.61 -9.50
N CYS A 622 -31.00 -15.82 -9.99
CA CYS A 622 -30.25 -17.04 -9.72
C CYS A 622 -29.01 -17.24 -10.62
N ALA A 623 -28.73 -16.30 -11.54
CA ALA A 623 -27.57 -16.38 -12.42
C ALA A 623 -26.25 -16.35 -11.63
N ASP A 624 -25.26 -17.15 -12.07
CA ASP A 624 -23.94 -17.21 -11.42
C ASP A 624 -23.12 -15.93 -11.61
N ARG A 625 -23.46 -15.13 -12.64
CA ARG A 625 -22.80 -13.88 -12.98
C ARG A 625 -23.79 -12.78 -13.30
N TRP A 626 -23.45 -11.57 -12.87
CA TRP A 626 -24.24 -10.37 -13.08
C TRP A 626 -23.47 -9.35 -13.90
N ARG A 627 -24.19 -8.67 -14.80
CA ARG A 627 -23.69 -7.49 -15.52
C ARG A 627 -23.94 -6.26 -14.65
N VAL A 628 -22.88 -5.61 -14.19
CA VAL A 628 -22.96 -4.48 -13.27
C VAL A 628 -22.42 -3.23 -13.96
N LYS A 629 -23.19 -2.14 -13.90
CA LYS A 629 -22.75 -0.82 -14.35
C LYS A 629 -21.88 -0.19 -13.27
N MET A 630 -20.62 0.06 -13.61
CA MET A 630 -19.61 0.66 -12.74
C MET A 630 -19.75 2.19 -12.73
N THR A 631 -19.13 2.87 -11.75
CA THR A 631 -19.22 4.33 -11.57
C THR A 631 -18.69 5.12 -12.79
N ASN A 632 -17.75 4.56 -13.55
CA ASN A 632 -17.21 5.13 -14.78
C ASN A 632 -18.13 4.92 -16.01
N GLY A 633 -19.30 4.30 -15.83
CA GLY A 633 -20.26 3.98 -16.90
C GLY A 633 -20.00 2.68 -17.64
N GLU A 634 -18.88 2.00 -17.37
CA GLU A 634 -18.52 0.71 -17.98
C GLU A 634 -19.39 -0.42 -17.43
N ILE A 635 -19.81 -1.36 -18.29
CA ILE A 635 -20.54 -2.56 -17.87
C ILE A 635 -19.53 -3.70 -17.74
N LYS A 636 -19.38 -4.26 -16.54
CA LYS A 636 -18.53 -5.42 -16.27
C LYS A 636 -19.35 -6.60 -15.80
N GLU A 637 -18.88 -7.79 -16.15
CA GLU A 637 -19.45 -9.04 -15.65
C GLU A 637 -18.72 -9.43 -14.36
N VAL A 638 -19.48 -9.65 -13.29
CA VAL A 638 -18.97 -10.01 -11.96
C VAL A 638 -19.70 -11.23 -11.44
N ASP A 639 -19.03 -12.06 -10.63
CA ASP A 639 -19.68 -13.19 -9.97
C ASP A 639 -20.78 -12.69 -9.01
N ALA A 640 -21.92 -13.40 -9.00
CA ALA A 640 -23.06 -13.05 -8.17
C ALA A 640 -22.67 -13.00 -6.69
N LYS A 641 -22.97 -11.87 -6.05
CA LYS A 641 -22.56 -11.59 -4.67
C LYS A 641 -23.59 -12.01 -3.63
N LEU A 642 -24.81 -12.36 -4.06
CA LEU A 642 -25.88 -12.89 -3.23
C LEU A 642 -26.45 -14.14 -3.91
N ASN A 643 -26.87 -15.13 -3.12
CA ASN A 643 -27.39 -16.40 -3.62
C ASN A 643 -28.90 -16.50 -3.38
N PHE A 644 -29.65 -16.72 -4.47
CA PHE A 644 -31.11 -16.83 -4.47
C PHE A 644 -31.64 -18.24 -4.75
N LYS A 645 -30.78 -19.22 -5.12
CA LYS A 645 -31.20 -20.50 -5.73
C LYS A 645 -32.20 -21.35 -4.91
N ASN A 646 -32.33 -21.12 -3.60
CA ASN A 646 -33.24 -21.84 -2.70
C ASN A 646 -34.10 -20.90 -1.83
N LYS A 647 -34.40 -19.68 -2.31
CA LYS A 647 -35.07 -18.64 -1.52
C LYS A 647 -36.39 -18.16 -2.14
N ARG A 648 -36.98 -18.91 -3.08
CA ARG A 648 -38.23 -18.51 -3.76
C ARG A 648 -39.41 -18.62 -2.83
#